data_AF-A0A428G3C7-F1
#
_entry.id   AF-A0A428G3C7-F1
#
_cell.length_a   1.000
_cell.length_b   1.000
_cell.length_c   1.000
_cell.angle_alpha   90.00
_cell.angle_beta   90.00
_cell.angle_gamma   90.00
#
_symmetry.space_group_name_H-M   'P 1'
#
loop_
_entity.id
_entity.type
_entity.pdbx_description
1 polymer ?
#
loop_
_entity_poly.entity_id
_entity_poly.type
_entity_poly.pdbx_seq_one_letter_code
_entity_poly.pdbx_strand_id
1 'polypeptide(L)'
;MKSSKLFALAGVTLLAATTLAACSGSGSSAKGEKTFSYIYETDPDNLNYLTTGKAATADITSNVIDGLLENDRYGNFVPSMAEDWSVSKDGLTYTYTIRKDAKWYTSEGEEYAAVKAQDFVTGLKYAADKKSDGLYLVQESIKGLDAYVKGEIKDFSQVGIKALDDQTVQYTLNKPESFWNSKTTMGVMAPVNEEFLNSKGDDFAKGTDPSSILYNGPFLLKSIVAKSSVEFEKNPNYWDKDNVHLDKVKLSFWDGQDTNKPTEAFKDGSFTMARLFPTSASYPETEKAFKDNIVYTQQDSTTYLVGTNIDRQSYKYTSKTTDEEKTSTKKALLNKDFRQALAFGFDRTAYASQVNGASGATKLLRNLFVPPTFVQADGKNFGELVKEKLVTYGDEWSNVNLDDAQDGLYNPEKAKAEFAKAKTALQAEGVKFPVHLDMPVDQTNTTKVQRVQSLKQSLEATLGTDNVVVDIQQLQKDDVLNITYFAETAAGEDWDISDNVGWAPDFADPSTYLDIIKPSVGENTKTYLGFDSGTNNAAAKQVGLEDYEKMVVEAGEEVSDVSKRYEKYAAAQAWLTDSALLIPTTSKTGRPMLSKMVPFTLPFAYSGNKGTSEALLYKYLDLQDKPVTTEEYQKAQEKWLKEKEESNKKAQEDLAKHVK
;
A
#
# COMPACT_ATOMS: atom_id res chain seq x y z
N MET A 1 -37.73 -58.77 46.42
CA MET A 1 -37.21 -60.09 45.98
C MET A 1 -36.39 -59.86 44.72
N LYS A 2 -35.06 -59.79 44.86
CA LYS A 2 -34.07 -60.81 44.45
C LYS A 2 -33.82 -60.88 42.92
N SER A 3 -32.60 -60.46 42.58
CA SER A 3 -31.67 -60.94 41.53
C SER A 3 -32.04 -60.80 40.05
N SER A 4 -31.35 -59.88 39.36
CA SER A 4 -30.79 -60.11 38.02
C SER A 4 -29.67 -59.10 37.70
N LYS A 5 -28.42 -59.45 38.01
CA LYS A 5 -27.21 -58.89 37.40
C LYS A 5 -26.23 -60.03 37.17
N LEU A 6 -25.66 -60.06 35.96
CA LEU A 6 -24.61 -60.91 35.38
C LEU A 6 -25.15 -61.70 34.19
N PHE A 7 -24.90 -61.19 32.98
CA PHE A 7 -24.48 -61.92 31.77
C PHE A 7 -24.45 -60.90 30.62
N ALA A 8 -23.45 -60.01 30.64
CA ALA A 8 -23.19 -59.05 29.56
C ALA A 8 -21.68 -58.80 29.45
N LEU A 9 -20.89 -59.87 29.28
CA LEU A 9 -19.45 -59.75 29.03
C LEU A 9 -18.91 -61.00 28.31
N ALA A 10 -19.37 -61.28 27.09
CA ALA A 10 -18.80 -62.33 26.23
C ALA A 10 -19.09 -62.18 24.71
N GLY A 11 -19.41 -60.99 24.21
CA GLY A 11 -19.86 -60.81 22.82
C GLY A 11 -19.19 -59.68 22.02
N VAL A 12 -18.10 -59.07 22.50
CA VAL A 12 -17.53 -57.84 21.90
C VAL A 12 -16.04 -57.98 21.49
N THR A 13 -15.53 -59.20 21.28
CA THR A 13 -14.10 -59.42 20.95
C THR A 13 -13.80 -60.11 19.63
N LEU A 14 -14.75 -60.17 18.67
CA LEU A 14 -14.50 -60.84 17.37
C LEU A 14 -15.00 -60.06 16.14
N LEU A 15 -14.81 -58.74 16.12
CA LEU A 15 -15.06 -57.90 14.93
C LEU A 15 -13.95 -56.87 14.65
N ALA A 16 -12.78 -57.02 15.29
CA ALA A 16 -11.67 -56.07 15.23
C ALA A 16 -10.43 -56.58 14.45
N ALA A 17 -10.57 -57.53 13.51
CA ALA A 17 -9.42 -58.14 12.84
C ALA A 17 -9.50 -58.26 11.29
N THR A 18 -10.40 -57.56 10.59
CA THR A 18 -10.50 -57.66 9.12
C THR A 18 -10.41 -56.35 8.34
N THR A 19 -10.07 -55.21 8.96
CA THR A 19 -9.93 -53.92 8.24
C THR A 19 -8.48 -53.43 8.06
N LEU A 20 -7.46 -54.25 8.37
CA LEU A 20 -6.04 -53.86 8.23
C LEU A 20 -5.32 -54.41 6.97
N ALA A 21 -6.05 -54.88 5.94
CA ALA A 21 -5.43 -55.34 4.70
C ALA A 21 -6.19 -54.85 3.46
N ALA A 22 -6.19 -53.53 3.23
CA ALA A 22 -6.58 -52.95 1.96
C ALA A 22 -5.81 -51.65 1.67
N CYS A 23 -4.48 -51.72 1.75
CA CYS A 23 -3.60 -50.82 1.00
C CYS A 23 -3.04 -51.62 -0.19
N SER A 24 -3.62 -51.46 -1.37
CA SER A 24 -2.96 -51.63 -2.68
C SER A 24 -3.98 -51.41 -3.80
N GLY A 25 -4.23 -50.14 -4.11
CA GLY A 25 -5.09 -49.74 -5.22
C GLY A 25 -4.79 -48.30 -5.60
N SER A 26 -3.85 -48.13 -6.52
CA SER A 26 -3.59 -46.88 -7.24
C SER A 26 -4.87 -46.40 -7.94
N GLY A 27 -5.23 -45.12 -7.74
CA GLY A 27 -6.14 -44.40 -8.63
C GLY A 27 -7.43 -43.90 -7.98
N SER A 28 -7.33 -42.79 -7.25
CA SER A 28 -8.09 -41.54 -7.47
C SER A 28 -8.08 -40.75 -6.16
N SER A 29 -7.16 -39.79 -6.06
CA SER A 29 -7.21 -38.76 -5.02
C SER A 29 -8.51 -37.99 -5.20
N ALA A 30 -9.48 -38.16 -4.30
CA ALA A 30 -10.51 -37.16 -4.13
C ALA A 30 -9.79 -35.82 -3.86
N LYS A 31 -9.91 -34.85 -4.78
CA LYS A 31 -9.36 -33.51 -4.56
C LYS A 31 -10.02 -32.97 -3.29
N GLY A 32 -9.26 -32.84 -2.21
CA GLY A 32 -9.71 -32.16 -1.00
C GLY A 32 -10.03 -30.70 -1.31
N GLU A 33 -10.98 -30.13 -0.57
CA GLU A 33 -11.36 -28.72 -0.63
C GLU A 33 -10.12 -27.82 -0.42
N LYS A 34 -9.85 -26.90 -1.36
CA LYS A 34 -8.73 -25.94 -1.28
C LYS A 34 -9.14 -24.72 -0.47
N THR A 35 -8.67 -24.64 0.78
CA THR A 35 -8.95 -23.51 1.68
C THR A 35 -7.68 -22.69 1.94
N PHE A 36 -7.75 -21.38 1.73
CA PHE A 36 -6.76 -20.44 2.26
C PHE A 36 -7.20 -19.97 3.65
N SER A 37 -6.35 -20.15 4.65
CA SER A 37 -6.62 -19.73 6.02
C SER A 37 -5.53 -18.78 6.52
N TYR A 38 -5.92 -17.59 7.00
CA TYR A 38 -4.97 -16.64 7.57
C TYR A 38 -5.64 -15.68 8.58
N ILE A 39 -5.09 -14.47 8.73
CA ILE A 39 -5.53 -13.48 9.71
C ILE A 39 -6.13 -12.24 9.04
N TYR A 40 -6.92 -11.49 9.82
CA TYR A 40 -7.27 -10.10 9.56
C TYR A 40 -7.12 -9.28 10.86
N GLU A 41 -6.81 -7.99 10.76
CA GLU A 41 -6.40 -7.17 11.92
C GLU A 41 -7.45 -6.13 12.35
N THR A 42 -8.40 -5.78 11.48
CA THR A 42 -9.39 -4.73 11.77
C THR A 42 -10.73 -5.11 11.17
N ASP A 43 -11.78 -5.05 11.98
CA ASP A 43 -13.15 -5.23 11.49
C ASP A 43 -13.55 -4.04 10.60
N PRO A 44 -14.32 -4.26 9.53
CA PRO A 44 -14.88 -3.17 8.75
C PRO A 44 -15.97 -2.43 9.56
N ASP A 45 -15.99 -1.10 9.52
CA ASP A 45 -17.10 -0.32 10.09
C ASP A 45 -18.41 -0.57 9.31
N ASN A 46 -18.28 -0.74 7.99
CA ASN A 46 -19.35 -1.06 7.05
C ASN A 46 -18.75 -1.76 5.81
N LEU A 47 -19.60 -2.32 4.96
CA LEU A 47 -19.21 -2.96 3.69
C LEU A 47 -19.35 -2.02 2.49
N ASN A 48 -19.45 -0.69 2.71
CA ASN A 48 -19.82 0.27 1.67
C ASN A 48 -18.60 0.67 0.85
N TYR A 49 -18.26 -0.17 -0.12
CA TYR A 49 -17.12 0.00 -1.03
C TYR A 49 -17.17 1.27 -1.88
N LEU A 50 -18.32 1.95 -1.98
CA LEU A 50 -18.47 3.19 -2.74
C LEU A 50 -18.10 4.44 -1.94
N THR A 51 -18.26 4.41 -0.61
CA THR A 51 -18.18 5.61 0.23
C THR A 51 -16.96 5.66 1.15
N THR A 52 -16.34 4.52 1.47
CA THR A 52 -15.20 4.46 2.40
C THR A 52 -13.87 4.28 1.64
N GLY A 53 -12.85 5.00 2.09
CA GLY A 53 -11.46 4.79 1.67
C GLY A 53 -10.68 3.83 2.57
N LYS A 54 -11.33 3.22 3.57
CA LYS A 54 -10.64 2.42 4.59
C LYS A 54 -10.25 1.03 4.09
N ALA A 55 -8.99 0.65 4.33
CA ALA A 55 -8.44 -0.65 3.96
C ALA A 55 -9.27 -1.84 4.50
N ALA A 56 -9.73 -1.79 5.76
CA ALA A 56 -10.50 -2.88 6.36
C ALA A 56 -11.78 -3.24 5.58
N THR A 57 -12.45 -2.26 4.96
CA THR A 57 -13.59 -2.51 4.07
C THR A 57 -13.12 -2.96 2.68
N ALA A 58 -12.08 -2.33 2.12
CA ALA A 58 -11.56 -2.66 0.80
C ALA A 58 -10.99 -4.08 0.72
N ASP A 59 -10.28 -4.56 1.74
CA ASP A 59 -9.68 -5.90 1.82
C ASP A 59 -10.75 -7.01 1.73
N ILE A 60 -11.96 -6.73 2.21
CA ILE A 60 -13.11 -7.66 2.12
C ILE A 60 -13.84 -7.46 0.78
N THR A 61 -14.26 -6.23 0.50
CA THR A 61 -15.17 -5.94 -0.62
C THR A 61 -14.52 -6.14 -1.99
N SER A 62 -13.20 -5.99 -2.08
CA SER A 62 -12.44 -6.21 -3.32
C SER A 62 -12.31 -7.70 -3.69
N ASN A 63 -12.76 -8.63 -2.85
CA ASN A 63 -12.87 -10.05 -3.24
C ASN A 63 -14.26 -10.42 -3.78
N VAL A 64 -15.24 -9.53 -3.62
CA VAL A 64 -16.65 -9.83 -3.89
C VAL A 64 -17.31 -8.88 -4.89
N ILE A 65 -16.71 -7.71 -5.11
CA ILE A 65 -17.10 -6.72 -6.13
C ILE A 65 -15.99 -6.54 -7.15
N ASP A 66 -16.29 -6.67 -8.44
CA ASP A 66 -15.39 -6.32 -9.54
C ASP A 66 -15.80 -5.01 -10.21
N GLY A 67 -14.79 -4.20 -10.55
CA GLY A 67 -14.93 -2.98 -11.34
C GLY A 67 -14.68 -3.22 -12.83
N LEU A 68 -14.47 -2.15 -13.59
CA LEU A 68 -14.28 -2.22 -15.04
C LEU A 68 -13.05 -3.04 -15.43
N LEU A 69 -11.93 -2.77 -14.76
CA LEU A 69 -10.64 -3.40 -14.98
C LEU A 69 -10.09 -3.97 -13.66
N GLU A 70 -9.13 -4.87 -13.78
CA GLU A 70 -8.35 -5.42 -12.67
C GLU A 70 -6.87 -5.50 -13.06
N ASN A 71 -6.02 -5.95 -12.14
CA ASN A 71 -4.62 -6.23 -12.44
C ASN A 71 -4.37 -7.74 -12.57
N ASP A 72 -3.51 -8.12 -13.52
CA ASP A 72 -2.96 -9.47 -13.58
C ASP A 72 -1.85 -9.66 -12.52
N ARG A 73 -1.25 -10.86 -12.49
CA ARG A 73 -0.11 -11.18 -11.60
C ARG A 73 1.19 -10.42 -11.92
N TYR A 74 1.23 -9.64 -13.00
CA TYR A 74 2.41 -8.92 -13.48
C TYR A 74 2.30 -7.40 -13.27
N GLY A 75 1.11 -6.89 -12.94
CA GLY A 75 0.85 -5.46 -12.79
C GLY A 75 0.07 -4.82 -13.93
N ASN A 76 -0.28 -5.56 -14.98
CA ASN A 76 -0.97 -4.99 -16.14
C ASN A 76 -2.46 -4.86 -15.87
N PHE A 77 -3.06 -3.76 -16.33
CA PHE A 77 -4.51 -3.65 -16.36
C PHE A 77 -5.09 -4.61 -17.41
N VAL A 78 -6.01 -5.45 -16.99
CA VAL A 78 -6.69 -6.44 -17.83
C VAL A 78 -8.21 -6.29 -17.72
N PRO A 79 -8.97 -6.74 -18.74
CA PRO A 79 -10.43 -6.77 -18.71
C PRO A 79 -10.99 -7.46 -17.44
N SER A 80 -11.94 -6.82 -16.76
CA SER A 80 -12.72 -7.40 -15.65
C SER A 80 -14.21 -7.38 -15.99
N MET A 81 -15.05 -6.52 -15.38
CA MET A 81 -16.44 -6.35 -15.81
C MET A 81 -16.56 -5.79 -17.22
N ALA A 82 -15.58 -4.98 -17.66
CA ALA A 82 -15.46 -4.60 -19.06
C ALA A 82 -14.66 -5.67 -19.81
N GLU A 83 -15.15 -6.14 -20.96
CA GLU A 83 -14.43 -7.05 -21.86
C GLU A 83 -13.53 -6.34 -22.87
N ASP A 84 -13.83 -5.07 -23.18
CA ASP A 84 -13.04 -4.19 -24.04
C ASP A 84 -13.21 -2.73 -23.61
N TRP A 85 -12.29 -1.86 -24.02
CA TRP A 85 -12.43 -0.41 -23.90
C TRP A 85 -11.80 0.34 -25.06
N SER A 86 -12.12 1.62 -25.18
CA SER A 86 -11.44 2.52 -26.11
C SER A 86 -11.28 3.91 -25.54
N VAL A 87 -10.29 4.61 -26.05
CA VAL A 87 -9.92 5.98 -25.66
C VAL A 87 -9.96 6.84 -26.92
N SER A 88 -10.59 8.01 -26.86
CA SER A 88 -10.54 8.96 -27.98
C SER A 88 -9.11 9.47 -28.21
N LYS A 89 -8.80 9.90 -29.45
CA LYS A 89 -7.48 10.47 -29.79
C LYS A 89 -7.02 11.64 -28.93
N ASP A 90 -7.94 12.42 -28.38
CA ASP A 90 -7.64 13.53 -27.48
C ASP A 90 -7.46 13.08 -26.01
N GLY A 91 -7.65 11.79 -25.70
CA GLY A 91 -7.51 11.24 -24.36
C GLY A 91 -8.61 11.66 -23.38
N LEU A 92 -9.70 12.26 -23.86
CA LEU A 92 -10.76 12.80 -22.98
C LEU A 92 -11.95 11.85 -22.81
N THR A 93 -12.17 10.91 -23.73
CA THR A 93 -13.34 10.04 -23.70
C THR A 93 -12.91 8.58 -23.61
N TYR A 94 -13.33 7.91 -22.54
CA TYR A 94 -13.10 6.48 -22.32
C TYR A 94 -14.44 5.75 -22.43
N THR A 95 -14.52 4.74 -23.28
CA THR A 95 -15.73 3.93 -23.48
C THR A 95 -15.41 2.47 -23.18
N TYR A 96 -16.13 1.87 -22.23
CA TYR A 96 -15.96 0.50 -21.79
C TYR A 96 -17.17 -0.33 -22.20
N THR A 97 -16.92 -1.52 -22.74
CA THR A 97 -17.94 -2.50 -23.09
C THR A 97 -18.04 -3.54 -21.98
N ILE A 98 -19.15 -3.52 -21.25
CA ILE A 98 -19.50 -4.45 -20.18
C ILE A 98 -19.83 -5.82 -20.77
N ARG A 99 -19.35 -6.86 -20.09
CA ARG A 99 -19.63 -8.25 -20.37
C ARG A 99 -21.13 -8.55 -20.41
N LYS A 100 -21.57 -9.27 -21.44
CA LYS A 100 -22.99 -9.69 -21.58
C LYS A 100 -23.39 -10.79 -20.60
N ASP A 101 -22.42 -11.55 -20.09
CA ASP A 101 -22.59 -12.63 -19.13
C ASP A 101 -22.31 -12.19 -17.68
N ALA A 102 -21.99 -10.91 -17.45
CA ALA A 102 -21.82 -10.39 -16.09
C ALA A 102 -23.17 -10.27 -15.36
N LYS A 103 -23.21 -10.76 -14.13
CA LYS A 103 -24.42 -10.82 -13.31
C LYS A 103 -24.10 -10.51 -11.85
N TRP A 104 -25.10 -9.94 -11.19
CA TRP A 104 -25.18 -9.79 -9.74
C TRP A 104 -25.78 -11.04 -9.10
N TYR A 105 -25.22 -11.43 -7.97
CA TYR A 105 -25.67 -12.55 -7.15
C TYR A 105 -25.90 -12.10 -5.70
N THR A 106 -26.69 -12.86 -4.95
CA THR A 106 -26.82 -12.70 -3.48
C THR A 106 -25.68 -13.41 -2.73
N SER A 107 -25.60 -13.25 -1.42
CA SER A 107 -24.63 -13.98 -0.56
C SER A 107 -24.80 -15.50 -0.62
N GLU A 108 -25.99 -15.97 -0.97
CA GLU A 108 -26.36 -17.38 -1.15
C GLU A 108 -25.97 -17.91 -2.53
N GLY A 109 -25.57 -17.03 -3.45
CA GLY A 109 -25.19 -17.37 -4.84
C GLY A 109 -26.37 -17.41 -5.81
N GLU A 110 -27.54 -16.92 -5.41
CA GLU A 110 -28.70 -16.79 -6.28
C GLU A 110 -28.51 -15.61 -7.23
N GLU A 111 -28.83 -15.80 -8.51
CA GLU A 111 -28.79 -14.73 -9.51
C GLU A 111 -29.84 -13.66 -9.19
N TYR A 112 -29.42 -12.40 -9.12
CA TYR A 112 -30.28 -11.25 -8.84
C TYR A 112 -30.64 -10.49 -10.13
N ALA A 113 -29.64 -10.05 -10.89
CA ALA A 113 -29.82 -9.28 -12.12
C ALA A 113 -28.56 -9.36 -13.01
N ALA A 114 -28.67 -8.96 -14.28
CA ALA A 114 -27.50 -8.68 -15.11
C ALA A 114 -26.78 -7.41 -14.60
N VAL A 115 -25.45 -7.38 -14.71
CA VAL A 115 -24.68 -6.14 -14.50
C VAL A 115 -24.86 -5.25 -15.73
N LYS A 116 -25.18 -3.98 -15.53
CA LYS A 116 -25.41 -3.02 -16.62
C LYS A 116 -24.50 -1.81 -16.52
N ALA A 117 -24.29 -1.12 -17.64
CA ALA A 117 -23.59 0.17 -17.68
C ALA A 117 -24.21 1.20 -16.72
N GLN A 118 -25.53 1.16 -16.53
CA GLN A 118 -26.24 2.02 -15.58
C GLN A 118 -25.80 1.81 -14.13
N ASP A 119 -25.33 0.61 -13.75
CA ASP A 119 -24.88 0.32 -12.38
C ASP A 119 -23.62 1.14 -12.02
N PHE A 120 -22.77 1.45 -13.00
CA PHE A 120 -21.59 2.32 -12.81
C PHE A 120 -21.99 3.80 -12.67
N VAL A 121 -23.00 4.24 -13.44
CA VAL A 121 -23.60 5.58 -13.30
C VAL A 121 -24.19 5.75 -11.91
N THR A 122 -24.96 4.75 -11.46
CA THR A 122 -25.56 4.72 -10.13
C THR A 122 -24.50 4.71 -9.03
N GLY A 123 -23.43 3.93 -9.17
CA GLY A 123 -22.33 3.85 -8.21
C GLY A 123 -21.65 5.21 -7.99
N LEU A 124 -21.23 5.87 -9.07
CA LEU A 124 -20.59 7.18 -8.97
C LEU A 124 -21.55 8.25 -8.43
N LYS A 125 -22.81 8.22 -8.83
CA LYS A 125 -23.83 9.13 -8.28
C LYS A 125 -24.00 8.94 -6.78
N TYR A 126 -24.12 7.70 -6.33
CA TYR A 126 -24.25 7.38 -4.92
C TYR A 126 -23.02 7.85 -4.12
N ALA A 127 -21.81 7.60 -4.64
CA ALA A 127 -20.58 8.09 -4.04
C ALA A 127 -20.55 9.62 -3.91
N ALA A 128 -20.96 10.35 -4.95
CA ALA A 128 -21.03 11.81 -4.93
C ALA A 128 -22.10 12.33 -3.93
N ASP A 129 -23.31 11.76 -3.97
CA ASP A 129 -24.43 12.16 -3.10
C ASP A 129 -24.12 11.90 -1.62
N LYS A 130 -23.40 10.82 -1.31
CA LYS A 130 -22.99 10.45 0.04
C LYS A 130 -21.66 11.03 0.48
N LYS A 131 -21.01 11.86 -0.36
CA LYS A 131 -19.71 12.49 -0.08
C LYS A 131 -18.65 11.44 0.28
N SER A 132 -18.48 10.45 -0.59
CA SER A 132 -17.49 9.39 -0.44
C SER A 132 -16.11 9.94 -0.06
N ASP A 133 -15.45 9.29 0.90
CA ASP A 133 -14.07 9.58 1.29
C ASP A 133 -13.10 9.38 0.11
N GLY A 134 -13.46 8.57 -0.88
CA GLY A 134 -12.66 8.32 -2.08
C GLY A 134 -12.96 9.25 -3.26
N LEU A 135 -13.89 10.21 -3.11
CA LEU A 135 -14.36 11.03 -4.24
C LEU A 135 -13.27 11.94 -4.80
N TYR A 136 -12.34 12.40 -3.95
CA TYR A 136 -11.23 13.28 -4.33
C TYR A 136 -10.38 12.70 -5.46
N LEU A 137 -10.31 11.37 -5.59
CA LEU A 137 -9.55 10.66 -6.63
C LEU A 137 -10.03 10.93 -8.05
N VAL A 138 -11.32 11.24 -8.20
CA VAL A 138 -12.00 11.37 -9.50
C VAL A 138 -12.78 12.67 -9.67
N GLN A 139 -13.00 13.42 -8.59
CA GLN A 139 -13.80 14.65 -8.57
C GLN A 139 -13.33 15.68 -9.61
N GLU A 140 -12.02 15.92 -9.69
CA GLU A 140 -11.43 16.84 -10.66
C GLU A 140 -11.14 16.19 -12.02
N SER A 141 -11.17 14.86 -12.11
CA SER A 141 -10.92 14.11 -13.35
C SER A 141 -12.16 14.08 -14.23
N ILE A 142 -13.32 13.74 -13.67
CA ILE A 142 -14.56 13.55 -14.44
C ILE A 142 -15.24 14.90 -14.71
N LYS A 143 -15.61 15.12 -15.97
CA LYS A 143 -16.24 16.38 -16.39
C LYS A 143 -17.50 16.67 -15.60
N GLY A 144 -17.57 17.87 -14.99
CA GLY A 144 -18.73 18.32 -14.22
C GLY A 144 -18.92 17.68 -12.84
N LEU A 145 -18.13 16.67 -12.44
CA LEU A 145 -18.30 16.02 -11.14
C LEU A 145 -18.03 16.99 -9.98
N ASP A 146 -16.93 17.74 -10.04
CA ASP A 146 -16.64 18.79 -9.05
C ASP A 146 -17.76 19.84 -8.92
N ALA A 147 -18.30 20.31 -10.04
CA ALA A 147 -19.44 21.25 -10.05
C ALA A 147 -20.70 20.63 -9.42
N TYR A 148 -20.93 19.33 -9.58
CA TYR A 148 -22.04 18.61 -8.95
C TYR A 148 -21.85 18.54 -7.43
N VAL A 149 -20.64 18.15 -6.99
CA VAL A 149 -20.28 18.05 -5.57
C VAL A 149 -20.40 19.40 -4.87
N LYS A 150 -20.01 20.49 -5.55
CA LYS A 150 -20.17 21.87 -5.07
C LYS A 150 -21.61 22.41 -5.15
N GLY A 151 -22.53 21.68 -5.79
CA GLY A 151 -23.93 22.05 -5.94
C GLY A 151 -24.21 23.11 -7.02
N GLU A 152 -23.23 23.41 -7.87
CA GLU A 152 -23.35 24.33 -9.02
C GLU A 152 -24.20 23.71 -10.13
N ILE A 153 -24.11 22.39 -10.31
CA ILE A 153 -25.06 21.60 -11.09
C ILE A 153 -25.83 20.66 -10.15
N LYS A 154 -27.15 20.53 -10.35
CA LYS A 154 -28.03 19.65 -9.54
C LYS A 154 -28.46 18.39 -10.29
N ASP A 155 -28.32 18.40 -11.61
CA ASP A 155 -28.69 17.30 -12.46
C ASP A 155 -27.44 16.46 -12.75
N PHE A 156 -27.40 15.26 -12.18
CA PHE A 156 -26.27 14.34 -12.34
C PHE A 156 -26.06 13.91 -13.81
N SER A 157 -27.07 14.04 -14.68
CA SER A 157 -26.91 13.72 -16.11
C SER A 157 -25.92 14.65 -16.85
N GLN A 158 -25.55 15.78 -16.23
CA GLN A 158 -24.51 16.69 -16.71
C GLN A 158 -23.08 16.27 -16.29
N VAL A 159 -22.96 15.30 -15.37
CA VAL A 159 -21.67 14.69 -15.01
C VAL A 159 -21.21 13.77 -16.15
N GLY A 160 -19.90 13.75 -16.42
CA GLY A 160 -19.24 13.04 -17.51
C GLY A 160 -19.19 11.52 -17.34
N ILE A 161 -20.30 10.89 -16.98
CA ILE A 161 -20.50 9.44 -16.97
C ILE A 161 -21.86 9.12 -17.60
N LYS A 162 -21.92 8.20 -18.56
CA LYS A 162 -23.16 7.84 -19.25
C LYS A 162 -23.21 6.36 -19.57
N ALA A 163 -24.35 5.73 -19.33
CA ALA A 163 -24.71 4.48 -19.98
C ALA A 163 -25.28 4.80 -21.37
N LEU A 164 -24.54 4.46 -22.44
CA LEU A 164 -24.99 4.67 -23.82
C LEU A 164 -26.04 3.61 -24.22
N ASP A 165 -25.89 2.41 -23.66
CA ASP A 165 -26.82 1.28 -23.72
C ASP A 165 -26.57 0.38 -22.48
N ASP A 166 -27.23 -0.77 -22.41
CA ASP A 166 -27.10 -1.69 -21.27
C ASP A 166 -25.66 -2.21 -21.05
N GLN A 167 -24.83 -2.24 -22.09
CA GLN A 167 -23.46 -2.79 -22.03
C GLN A 167 -22.36 -1.75 -22.32
N THR A 168 -22.67 -0.48 -22.48
CA THR A 168 -21.66 0.52 -22.86
C THR A 168 -21.68 1.68 -21.88
N VAL A 169 -20.63 1.80 -21.06
CA VAL A 169 -20.43 2.95 -20.17
C VAL A 169 -19.32 3.85 -20.73
N GLN A 170 -19.59 5.15 -20.78
CA GLN A 170 -18.66 6.16 -21.26
C GLN A 170 -18.36 7.18 -20.16
N TYR A 171 -17.08 7.49 -20.00
CA TYR A 171 -16.57 8.57 -19.17
C TYR A 171 -15.99 9.69 -20.03
N THR A 172 -16.21 10.93 -19.61
CA THR A 172 -15.59 12.12 -20.19
C THR A 172 -14.80 12.85 -19.13
N LEU A 173 -13.51 13.07 -19.40
CA LEU A 173 -12.58 13.71 -18.48
C LEU A 173 -12.45 15.21 -18.74
N ASN A 174 -12.00 15.97 -17.74
CA ASN A 174 -11.66 17.39 -17.86
C ASN A 174 -10.35 17.61 -18.62
N LYS A 175 -9.41 16.67 -18.47
CA LYS A 175 -8.08 16.67 -19.10
C LYS A 175 -7.66 15.23 -19.38
N PRO A 176 -6.73 14.99 -20.33
CA PRO A 176 -6.21 13.66 -20.57
C PRO A 176 -5.46 13.14 -19.34
N GLU A 177 -5.73 11.91 -18.93
CA GLU A 177 -5.06 11.23 -17.82
C GLU A 177 -4.60 9.85 -18.31
N SER A 178 -3.31 9.71 -18.64
CA SER A 178 -2.75 8.43 -19.14
C SER A 178 -2.93 7.26 -18.15
N PHE A 179 -3.07 7.57 -16.87
CA PHE A 179 -3.29 6.65 -15.76
C PHE A 179 -4.78 6.47 -15.38
N TRP A 180 -5.72 7.01 -16.15
CA TRP A 180 -7.17 6.95 -15.84
C TRP A 180 -7.66 5.53 -15.49
N ASN A 181 -7.19 4.53 -16.25
CA ASN A 181 -7.58 3.14 -16.02
C ASN A 181 -7.22 2.63 -14.62
N SER A 182 -6.16 3.13 -13.97
CA SER A 182 -5.86 2.73 -12.59
C SER A 182 -6.92 3.19 -11.60
N LYS A 183 -7.54 4.37 -11.82
CA LYS A 183 -8.62 4.89 -10.97
C LYS A 183 -9.89 4.05 -11.07
N THR A 184 -10.11 3.38 -12.20
CA THR A 184 -11.28 2.49 -12.39
C THR A 184 -11.23 1.22 -11.54
N THR A 185 -10.10 0.93 -10.88
CA THR A 185 -9.94 -0.17 -9.93
C THR A 185 -10.30 0.21 -8.49
N MET A 186 -10.63 1.48 -8.24
CA MET A 186 -10.99 1.99 -6.92
C MET A 186 -12.47 1.73 -6.61
N GLY A 187 -12.77 1.47 -5.33
CA GLY A 187 -14.14 1.20 -4.86
C GLY A 187 -15.14 2.31 -5.21
N VAL A 188 -14.70 3.58 -5.20
CA VAL A 188 -15.53 4.75 -5.58
C VAL A 188 -16.03 4.69 -7.04
N MET A 189 -15.37 3.91 -7.89
CA MET A 189 -15.72 3.70 -9.31
C MET A 189 -16.43 2.37 -9.57
N ALA A 190 -16.70 1.58 -8.53
CA ALA A 190 -17.34 0.28 -8.65
C ALA A 190 -18.85 0.41 -8.99
N PRO A 191 -19.45 -0.61 -9.63
CA PRO A 191 -20.86 -0.59 -9.97
C PRO A 191 -21.73 -0.93 -8.74
N VAL A 192 -22.98 -0.48 -8.74
CA VAL A 192 -24.02 -0.93 -7.80
C VAL A 192 -25.38 -0.99 -8.49
N ASN A 193 -26.12 -2.07 -8.23
CA ASN A 193 -27.47 -2.22 -8.76
C ASN A 193 -28.44 -1.25 -8.08
N GLU A 194 -29.11 -0.41 -8.87
CA GLU A 194 -30.01 0.65 -8.38
C GLU A 194 -31.23 0.11 -7.63
N GLU A 195 -31.88 -0.94 -8.15
CA GLU A 195 -33.06 -1.53 -7.52
C GLU A 195 -32.71 -2.12 -6.15
N PHE A 196 -31.61 -2.87 -6.07
CA PHE A 196 -31.13 -3.42 -4.80
C PHE A 196 -30.78 -2.33 -3.80
N LEU A 197 -30.00 -1.33 -4.23
CA LEU A 197 -29.59 -0.19 -3.40
C LEU A 197 -30.82 0.52 -2.80
N ASN A 198 -31.83 0.81 -3.62
CA ASN A 198 -33.08 1.42 -3.20
C ASN A 198 -33.88 0.51 -2.26
N SER A 199 -33.90 -0.81 -2.52
CA SER A 199 -34.60 -1.79 -1.68
C SER A 199 -34.01 -1.91 -0.27
N LYS A 200 -32.69 -1.72 -0.14
CA LYS A 200 -31.99 -1.76 1.15
C LYS A 200 -32.04 -0.41 1.88
N GLY A 201 -32.05 0.71 1.16
CA GLY A 201 -32.04 2.03 1.77
C GLY A 201 -30.87 2.20 2.74
N ASP A 202 -31.15 2.57 3.99
CA ASP A 202 -30.13 2.74 5.04
C ASP A 202 -29.50 1.42 5.50
N ASP A 203 -30.08 0.28 5.13
CA ASP A 203 -29.53 -1.05 5.44
C ASP A 203 -28.51 -1.54 4.42
N PHE A 204 -28.23 -0.76 3.37
CA PHE A 204 -27.20 -1.10 2.39
C PHE A 204 -25.82 -1.14 3.07
N ALA A 205 -25.07 -2.21 2.79
CA ALA A 205 -23.68 -2.37 3.18
C ALA A 205 -23.40 -2.32 4.69
N LYS A 206 -24.28 -2.90 5.52
CA LYS A 206 -24.05 -3.13 6.96
C LYS A 206 -22.80 -3.99 7.20
N GLY A 207 -21.95 -3.56 8.14
CA GLY A 207 -20.59 -4.11 8.32
C GLY A 207 -20.47 -5.61 8.58
N THR A 208 -21.48 -6.24 9.17
CA THR A 208 -21.45 -7.68 9.50
C THR A 208 -22.56 -8.48 8.81
N ASP A 209 -23.27 -7.91 7.83
CA ASP A 209 -24.39 -8.55 7.14
C ASP A 209 -24.05 -8.79 5.67
N PRO A 210 -23.67 -10.03 5.29
CA PRO A 210 -23.38 -10.35 3.90
C PRO A 210 -24.58 -10.14 2.96
N SER A 211 -25.82 -10.20 3.45
CA SER A 211 -27.01 -9.98 2.62
C SER A 211 -27.26 -8.50 2.29
N SER A 212 -26.46 -7.59 2.86
CA SER A 212 -26.60 -6.14 2.69
C SER A 212 -25.94 -5.59 1.42
N ILE A 213 -25.21 -6.42 0.66
CA ILE A 213 -24.62 -6.11 -0.65
C ILE A 213 -24.92 -7.22 -1.66
N LEU A 214 -24.75 -6.92 -2.94
CA LEU A 214 -24.72 -7.92 -4.02
C LEU A 214 -23.29 -8.22 -4.45
N TYR A 215 -23.13 -9.30 -5.21
CA TYR A 215 -21.85 -9.90 -5.55
C TYR A 215 -21.72 -10.04 -7.07
N ASN A 216 -20.65 -9.53 -7.66
CA ASN A 216 -20.29 -9.78 -9.08
C ASN A 216 -18.84 -10.28 -9.23
N GLY A 217 -18.12 -10.45 -8.11
CA GLY A 217 -16.72 -10.85 -8.07
C GLY A 217 -16.49 -12.36 -7.84
N PRO A 218 -15.21 -12.75 -7.63
CA PRO A 218 -14.76 -14.15 -7.59
C PRO A 218 -15.24 -14.94 -6.37
N PHE A 219 -15.58 -14.26 -5.28
CA PHE A 219 -16.05 -14.88 -4.04
C PHE A 219 -17.39 -14.31 -3.58
N LEU A 220 -18.09 -15.10 -2.77
CA LEU A 220 -19.24 -14.68 -1.97
C LEU A 220 -18.80 -14.57 -0.52
N LEU A 221 -19.10 -13.45 0.12
CA LEU A 221 -18.92 -13.30 1.56
C LEU A 221 -20.00 -14.11 2.27
N LYS A 222 -19.60 -15.01 3.17
CA LYS A 222 -20.53 -15.89 3.89
C LYS A 222 -20.77 -15.45 5.32
N SER A 223 -19.75 -14.93 5.99
CA SER A 223 -19.91 -14.41 7.35
C SER A 223 -18.82 -13.42 7.73
N ILE A 224 -19.19 -12.48 8.61
CA ILE A 224 -18.27 -11.65 9.40
C ILE A 224 -18.74 -11.73 10.84
N VAL A 225 -17.88 -12.28 11.69
CA VAL A 225 -18.06 -12.29 13.15
C VAL A 225 -17.01 -11.36 13.72
N ALA A 226 -17.45 -10.18 14.20
CA ALA A 226 -16.55 -9.13 14.66
C ALA A 226 -15.53 -9.64 15.70
N LYS A 227 -14.27 -9.24 15.52
CA LYS A 227 -13.10 -9.69 16.30
C LYS A 227 -12.95 -11.21 16.40
N SER A 228 -13.47 -11.96 15.42
CA SER A 228 -13.41 -13.42 15.40
C SER A 228 -13.03 -13.96 14.04
N SER A 229 -13.89 -13.81 13.02
CA SER A 229 -13.65 -14.41 11.71
C SER A 229 -14.32 -13.69 10.54
N VAL A 230 -13.74 -13.86 9.35
CA VAL A 230 -14.33 -13.52 8.05
C VAL A 230 -14.23 -14.74 7.14
N GLU A 231 -15.32 -15.15 6.51
CA GLU A 231 -15.36 -16.33 5.64
C GLU A 231 -15.90 -16.02 4.25
N PHE A 232 -15.20 -16.51 3.23
CA PHE A 232 -15.61 -16.43 1.82
C PHE A 232 -15.71 -17.83 1.21
N GLU A 233 -16.60 -17.98 0.24
CA GLU A 233 -16.68 -19.15 -0.63
C GLU A 233 -16.57 -18.74 -2.09
N LYS A 234 -16.00 -19.60 -2.93
CA LYS A 234 -15.94 -19.39 -4.38
C LYS A 234 -17.33 -19.10 -4.94
N ASN A 235 -17.44 -18.08 -5.78
CA ASN A 235 -18.64 -17.84 -6.57
C ASN A 235 -18.65 -18.79 -7.79
N PRO A 236 -19.50 -19.84 -7.83
CA PRO A 236 -19.50 -20.82 -8.92
C PRO A 236 -20.03 -20.26 -10.24
N ASN A 237 -20.66 -19.08 -10.20
CA ASN A 237 -21.28 -18.41 -11.33
C ASN A 237 -20.49 -17.17 -11.79
N TYR A 238 -19.33 -16.91 -11.19
CA TYR A 238 -18.42 -15.85 -11.63
C TYR A 238 -17.95 -16.11 -13.07
N TRP A 239 -17.88 -15.05 -13.87
CA TRP A 239 -17.53 -15.14 -15.30
C TRP A 239 -16.12 -15.73 -15.52
N ASP A 240 -15.18 -15.42 -14.62
CA ASP A 240 -13.78 -15.88 -14.68
C ASP A 240 -13.46 -16.94 -13.61
N LYS A 241 -14.44 -17.79 -13.28
CA LYS A 241 -14.32 -18.82 -12.24
C LYS A 241 -13.22 -19.85 -12.47
N ASP A 242 -12.72 -20.00 -13.68
CA ASP A 242 -11.64 -20.93 -14.01
C ASP A 242 -10.29 -20.45 -13.43
N ASN A 243 -10.15 -19.14 -13.25
CA ASN A 243 -9.02 -18.50 -12.57
C ASN A 243 -9.18 -18.40 -11.05
N VAL A 244 -10.30 -18.90 -10.50
CA VAL A 244 -10.51 -18.98 -9.05
C VAL A 244 -10.20 -20.40 -8.58
N HIS A 245 -9.00 -20.60 -8.03
CA HIS A 245 -8.50 -21.94 -7.69
C HIS A 245 -8.81 -22.38 -6.26
N LEU A 246 -9.20 -21.45 -5.38
CA LEU A 246 -9.64 -21.75 -4.02
C LEU A 246 -11.14 -22.05 -3.97
N ASP A 247 -11.53 -22.95 -3.08
CA ASP A 247 -12.93 -23.19 -2.75
C ASP A 247 -13.39 -22.27 -1.61
N LYS A 248 -12.52 -22.01 -0.63
CA LYS A 248 -12.82 -21.21 0.57
C LYS A 248 -11.67 -20.32 1.01
N VAL A 249 -12.01 -19.23 1.68
CA VAL A 249 -11.09 -18.37 2.43
C VAL A 249 -11.60 -18.20 3.85
N LYS A 250 -10.73 -18.38 4.85
CA LYS A 250 -11.04 -18.22 6.26
C LYS A 250 -10.03 -17.31 6.93
N LEU A 251 -10.46 -16.15 7.40
CA LEU A 251 -9.63 -15.19 8.12
C LEU A 251 -10.00 -15.20 9.59
N SER A 252 -9.00 -15.29 10.47
CA SER A 252 -9.16 -15.24 11.92
C SER A 252 -8.65 -13.92 12.48
N PHE A 253 -9.35 -13.31 13.42
CA PHE A 253 -8.93 -12.04 14.00
C PHE A 253 -7.59 -12.17 14.73
N TRP A 254 -6.72 -11.17 14.54
CA TRP A 254 -5.46 -11.01 15.27
C TRP A 254 -5.23 -9.54 15.59
N ASP A 255 -5.03 -9.24 16.88
CA ASP A 255 -4.85 -7.88 17.40
C ASP A 255 -3.39 -7.39 17.38
N GLY A 256 -2.47 -8.20 16.85
CA GLY A 256 -1.06 -7.86 16.75
C GLY A 256 -0.21 -8.15 17.99
N GLN A 257 -0.81 -8.53 19.13
CA GLN A 257 -0.08 -8.61 20.40
C GLN A 257 0.79 -9.87 20.51
N ASP A 258 0.24 -11.03 20.14
CA ASP A 258 0.99 -12.28 20.12
C ASP A 258 1.59 -12.52 18.73
N THR A 259 2.84 -12.10 18.55
CA THR A 259 3.62 -12.29 17.31
C THR A 259 3.95 -13.76 16.99
N ASN A 260 3.74 -14.70 17.93
CA ASN A 260 3.98 -16.12 17.71
C ASN A 260 2.77 -16.83 17.10
N LYS A 261 1.54 -16.32 17.36
CA LYS A 261 0.28 -16.93 16.92
C LYS A 261 0.29 -17.32 15.42
N PRO A 262 0.69 -16.46 14.47
CA PRO A 262 0.69 -16.84 13.05
C PRO A 262 1.60 -18.05 12.77
N THR A 263 2.76 -18.10 13.42
CA THR A 263 3.75 -19.16 13.21
C THR A 263 3.29 -20.50 13.78
N GLU A 264 2.71 -20.49 14.99
CA GLU A 264 2.18 -21.72 15.60
C GLU A 264 1.00 -22.29 14.81
N ALA A 265 0.08 -21.42 14.37
CA ALA A 265 -1.05 -21.82 13.51
C ALA A 265 -0.59 -22.32 12.13
N PHE A 266 0.55 -21.88 11.60
CA PHE A 266 1.12 -22.47 10.39
C PHE A 266 1.73 -23.84 10.65
N LYS A 267 2.43 -24.03 11.79
CA LYS A 267 3.04 -25.31 12.18
C LYS A 267 2.01 -26.41 12.37
N ASP A 268 0.86 -26.10 12.98
CA ASP A 268 -0.23 -27.08 13.19
C ASP A 268 -1.12 -27.27 11.95
N GLY A 269 -0.95 -26.44 10.91
CA GLY A 269 -1.67 -26.51 9.64
C GLY A 269 -2.97 -25.71 9.60
N SER A 270 -3.33 -24.98 10.66
CA SER A 270 -4.50 -24.10 10.72
C SER A 270 -4.40 -22.91 9.77
N PHE A 271 -3.18 -22.38 9.53
CA PHE A 271 -2.92 -21.30 8.58
C PHE A 271 -2.10 -21.77 7.37
N THR A 272 -2.41 -21.14 6.23
CA THR A 272 -1.75 -21.36 4.93
C THR A 272 -0.48 -20.52 4.80
N MET A 273 -0.34 -19.45 5.59
CA MET A 273 0.87 -18.63 5.66
C MET A 273 1.08 -18.07 7.07
N ALA A 274 2.29 -17.60 7.35
CA ALA A 274 2.65 -16.92 8.60
C ALA A 274 3.65 -15.82 8.34
N ARG A 275 3.32 -14.57 8.69
CA ARG A 275 4.33 -13.53 8.89
C ARG A 275 5.26 -13.92 10.05
N LEU A 276 6.55 -13.78 9.84
CA LEU A 276 7.57 -13.98 10.87
C LEU A 276 8.01 -12.64 11.47
N PHE A 277 8.42 -12.66 12.72
CA PHE A 277 8.91 -11.49 13.47
C PHE A 277 10.31 -11.79 13.99
N PRO A 278 11.37 -11.51 13.20
CA PRO A 278 12.74 -11.90 13.57
C PRO A 278 13.29 -11.34 14.87
N THR A 279 12.67 -10.27 15.39
CA THR A 279 13.01 -9.67 16.68
C THR A 279 12.27 -10.31 17.87
N SER A 280 11.36 -11.27 17.62
CA SER A 280 10.66 -12.00 18.68
C SER A 280 11.55 -13.08 19.30
N ALA A 281 11.28 -13.40 20.57
CA ALA A 281 12.04 -14.42 21.31
C ALA A 281 11.89 -15.84 20.74
N SER A 282 10.82 -16.13 20.00
CA SER A 282 10.54 -17.45 19.42
C SER A 282 11.17 -17.66 18.04
N TYR A 283 11.63 -16.58 17.40
CA TYR A 283 12.13 -16.64 16.04
C TYR A 283 13.33 -17.59 15.86
N PRO A 284 14.33 -17.65 16.76
CA PRO A 284 15.48 -18.56 16.58
C PRO A 284 15.08 -20.03 16.44
N GLU A 285 14.05 -20.49 17.15
CA GLU A 285 13.54 -21.86 17.02
C GLU A 285 12.82 -22.07 15.69
N THR A 286 12.04 -21.08 15.27
CA THR A 286 11.33 -21.09 13.98
C THR A 286 12.30 -21.07 12.80
N GLU A 287 13.32 -20.22 12.85
CA GLU A 287 14.39 -20.15 11.86
C GLU A 287 15.13 -21.48 11.77
N LYS A 288 15.46 -22.10 12.90
CA LYS A 288 16.09 -23.43 12.89
C LYS A 288 15.21 -24.50 12.23
N ALA A 289 13.89 -24.47 12.49
CA ALA A 289 12.95 -25.45 11.96
C ALA A 289 12.61 -25.24 10.48
N PHE A 290 12.60 -23.99 10.01
CA PHE A 290 12.11 -23.60 8.69
C PHE A 290 13.12 -22.80 7.85
N LYS A 291 14.42 -22.86 8.16
CA LYS A 291 15.47 -22.07 7.48
C LYS A 291 15.37 -22.09 5.95
N ASP A 292 15.00 -23.24 5.38
CA ASP A 292 14.93 -23.45 3.93
C ASP A 292 13.56 -23.06 3.34
N ASN A 293 12.63 -22.57 4.18
CA ASN A 293 11.26 -22.17 3.84
C ASN A 293 10.95 -20.70 4.14
N ILE A 294 11.88 -19.96 4.76
CA ILE A 294 11.70 -18.53 5.03
C ILE A 294 11.93 -17.76 3.73
N VAL A 295 10.83 -17.27 3.17
CA VAL A 295 10.80 -16.42 1.98
C VAL A 295 10.38 -15.01 2.37
N TYR A 296 10.53 -14.04 1.47
CA TYR A 296 10.15 -12.65 1.72
C TYR A 296 9.01 -12.27 0.78
N THR A 297 8.01 -11.54 1.28
CA THR A 297 6.99 -10.93 0.40
C THR A 297 7.65 -9.98 -0.61
N GLN A 298 7.00 -9.76 -1.75
CA GLN A 298 7.37 -8.64 -2.62
C GLN A 298 7.19 -7.33 -1.85
N GLN A 299 8.01 -6.32 -2.17
CA GLN A 299 7.76 -4.96 -1.68
C GLN A 299 6.52 -4.41 -2.38
N ASP A 300 5.67 -3.73 -1.61
CA ASP A 300 4.47 -3.07 -2.10
C ASP A 300 4.87 -1.77 -2.78
N SER A 301 4.01 -0.77 -2.78
CA SER A 301 4.30 0.59 -3.26
C SER A 301 4.37 1.60 -2.12
N THR A 302 4.07 1.21 -0.87
CA THR A 302 4.19 2.13 0.27
C THR A 302 5.65 2.57 0.43
N THR A 303 5.85 3.84 0.75
CA THR A 303 7.13 4.38 1.19
C THR A 303 6.96 5.10 2.52
N TYR A 304 7.58 4.57 3.56
CA TYR A 304 7.76 5.27 4.84
C TYR A 304 9.02 6.13 4.81
N LEU A 305 8.98 7.26 5.49
CA LEU A 305 10.05 8.25 5.44
C LEU A 305 10.39 8.76 6.85
N VAL A 306 11.53 9.41 6.98
CA VAL A 306 11.77 10.42 8.01
C VAL A 306 11.51 11.79 7.39
N GLY A 307 10.51 12.50 7.90
CA GLY A 307 10.21 13.88 7.53
C GLY A 307 11.02 14.88 8.35
N THR A 308 11.23 16.08 7.80
CA THR A 308 11.90 17.20 8.47
C THR A 308 10.92 18.35 8.66
N ASN A 309 10.71 18.78 9.89
CA ASN A 309 9.89 19.95 10.18
C ASN A 309 10.71 21.22 9.94
N ILE A 310 10.41 21.92 8.84
CA ILE A 310 11.15 23.13 8.44
C ILE A 310 10.62 24.40 9.13
N ASP A 311 9.43 24.33 9.75
CA ASP A 311 8.77 25.49 10.35
C ASP A 311 8.12 25.19 11.71
N ARG A 312 8.79 24.39 12.55
CA ARG A 312 8.29 24.02 13.88
C ARG A 312 7.94 25.25 14.71
N GLN A 313 6.73 25.26 15.30
CA GLN A 313 6.18 26.40 16.05
C GLN A 313 5.90 26.08 17.53
N SER A 314 5.64 24.81 17.84
CA SER A 314 5.46 24.32 19.22
C SER A 314 6.72 23.61 19.72
N TYR A 315 6.90 23.62 21.04
CA TYR A 315 8.00 22.98 21.76
C TYR A 315 7.52 22.44 23.11
N LYS A 316 6.33 21.81 23.14
CA LYS A 316 5.76 21.19 24.35
C LYS A 316 6.53 19.92 24.71
N TYR A 317 6.93 19.14 23.70
CA TYR A 317 7.75 17.94 23.86
C TYR A 317 9.14 18.19 23.26
N THR A 318 10.02 18.78 24.07
CA THR A 318 11.36 19.20 23.64
C THR A 318 12.40 18.92 24.71
N SER A 319 13.60 18.49 24.29
CA SER A 319 14.79 18.49 25.15
C SER A 319 15.52 19.84 25.17
N LYS A 320 15.14 20.78 24.29
CA LYS A 320 15.76 22.11 24.22
C LYS A 320 15.32 22.97 25.39
N THR A 321 16.28 23.58 26.07
CA THR A 321 16.08 24.39 27.26
C THR A 321 16.12 25.89 26.99
N THR A 322 16.61 26.31 25.82
CA THR A 322 16.77 27.72 25.44
C THR A 322 16.18 28.05 24.07
N ASP A 323 15.83 29.32 23.85
CA ASP A 323 15.38 29.79 22.52
C ASP A 323 16.53 29.83 21.49
N GLU A 324 17.78 29.90 21.94
CA GLU A 324 18.96 29.81 21.09
C GLU A 324 19.12 28.39 20.50
N GLU A 325 18.86 27.34 21.28
CA GLU A 325 18.83 25.95 20.79
C GLU A 325 17.71 25.75 19.78
N LYS A 326 16.49 26.26 20.05
CA LYS A 326 15.36 26.21 19.10
C LYS A 326 15.70 26.89 17.77
N THR A 327 16.28 28.08 17.84
CA THR A 327 16.70 28.85 16.66
C THR A 327 17.84 28.16 15.91
N SER A 328 18.81 27.60 16.64
CA SER A 328 19.95 26.85 16.07
C SER A 328 19.48 25.61 15.33
N THR A 329 18.58 24.82 15.92
CA THR A 329 17.97 23.65 15.28
C THR A 329 17.20 24.03 14.03
N LYS A 330 16.35 25.08 14.08
CA LYS A 330 15.62 25.53 12.89
C LYS A 330 16.56 25.92 11.75
N LYS A 331 17.61 26.73 12.03
CA LYS A 331 18.60 27.10 11.01
C LYS A 331 19.33 25.89 10.43
N ALA A 332 19.71 24.94 11.29
CA ALA A 332 20.35 23.70 10.86
C ALA A 332 19.44 22.88 9.93
N LEU A 333 18.16 22.69 10.27
CA LEU A 333 17.22 21.95 9.44
C LEU A 333 16.87 22.67 8.12
N LEU A 334 17.01 23.99 8.05
CA LEU A 334 16.85 24.74 6.79
C LEU A 334 18.08 24.64 5.87
N ASN A 335 19.25 24.27 6.40
CA ASN A 335 20.45 24.08 5.61
C ASN A 335 20.46 22.70 4.90
N LYS A 336 20.62 22.72 3.57
CA LYS A 336 20.59 21.52 2.72
C LYS A 336 21.70 20.53 3.10
N ASP A 337 22.94 20.99 3.24
CA ASP A 337 24.09 20.13 3.55
C ASP A 337 23.92 19.43 4.91
N PHE A 338 23.30 20.10 5.90
CA PHE A 338 22.97 19.50 7.19
C PHE A 338 21.97 18.35 7.02
N ARG A 339 20.89 18.55 6.26
CA ARG A 339 19.90 17.49 5.99
C ARG A 339 20.52 16.33 5.20
N GLN A 340 21.36 16.61 4.20
CA GLN A 340 22.09 15.57 3.47
C GLN A 340 23.03 14.79 4.39
N ALA A 341 23.70 15.46 5.34
CA ALA A 341 24.52 14.78 6.34
C ALA A 341 23.69 13.81 7.21
N LEU A 342 22.46 14.17 7.58
CA LEU A 342 21.54 13.25 8.26
C LEU A 342 21.18 12.07 7.36
N ALA A 343 20.82 12.32 6.10
CA ALA A 343 20.44 11.27 5.15
C ALA A 343 21.58 10.26 4.91
N PHE A 344 22.81 10.73 4.64
CA PHE A 344 23.97 9.87 4.45
C PHE A 344 24.46 9.23 5.75
N GLY A 345 24.20 9.84 6.91
CA GLY A 345 24.63 9.33 8.22
C GLY A 345 23.69 8.30 8.84
N PHE A 346 22.52 8.09 8.24
CA PHE A 346 21.50 7.19 8.73
C PHE A 346 21.68 5.77 8.19
N ASP A 347 22.13 4.84 9.04
CA ASP A 347 22.20 3.40 8.71
C ASP A 347 20.79 2.81 8.69
N ARG A 348 20.18 2.81 7.50
CA ARG A 348 18.82 2.33 7.31
C ARG A 348 18.75 0.82 7.39
N THR A 349 19.85 0.12 7.09
CA THR A 349 19.96 -1.34 7.30
C THR A 349 19.85 -1.68 8.79
N ALA A 350 20.60 -1.00 9.67
CA ALA A 350 20.50 -1.20 11.12
C ALA A 350 19.09 -0.88 11.63
N TYR A 351 18.49 0.19 11.12
CA TYR A 351 17.13 0.59 11.45
C TYR A 351 16.08 -0.43 11.00
N ALA A 352 16.15 -0.91 9.76
CA ALA A 352 15.25 -1.91 9.20
C ALA A 352 15.42 -3.30 9.87
N SER A 353 16.62 -3.59 10.40
CA SER A 353 16.87 -4.82 11.15
C SER A 353 16.05 -4.93 12.44
N GLN A 354 15.57 -3.81 12.98
CA GLN A 354 14.65 -3.81 14.14
C GLN A 354 13.25 -4.34 13.79
N VAL A 355 12.95 -4.54 12.50
CA VAL A 355 11.70 -5.14 12.02
C VAL A 355 11.94 -6.54 11.48
N ASN A 356 12.87 -6.67 10.53
CA ASN A 356 13.10 -7.90 9.77
C ASN A 356 14.32 -8.71 10.22
N GLY A 357 14.97 -8.33 11.33
CA GLY A 357 16.24 -8.92 11.72
C GLY A 357 17.36 -8.57 10.74
N ALA A 358 18.60 -8.94 11.09
CA ALA A 358 19.77 -8.59 10.29
C ALA A 358 19.76 -9.24 8.88
N SER A 359 19.28 -10.48 8.76
CA SER A 359 19.25 -11.22 7.49
C SER A 359 18.21 -10.69 6.50
N GLY A 360 17.12 -10.11 7.01
CA GLY A 360 16.02 -9.56 6.22
C GLY A 360 15.99 -8.04 6.12
N ALA A 361 16.91 -7.34 6.78
CA ALA A 361 16.89 -5.88 6.94
C ALA A 361 16.82 -5.15 5.60
N THR A 362 17.58 -5.60 4.61
CA THR A 362 17.62 -4.92 3.31
C THR A 362 16.32 -5.10 2.54
N LYS A 363 15.56 -6.18 2.75
CA LYS A 363 14.40 -6.58 1.94
C LYS A 363 13.22 -5.62 1.95
N LEU A 364 13.16 -4.71 2.93
CA LEU A 364 12.14 -3.67 2.99
C LEU A 364 12.70 -2.28 2.70
N LEU A 365 13.98 -2.10 2.39
CA LEU A 365 14.55 -0.77 2.19
C LEU A 365 14.03 -0.09 0.93
N ARG A 366 13.80 1.23 1.05
CA ARG A 366 13.42 2.15 -0.02
C ARG A 366 14.46 3.25 -0.16
N ASN A 367 14.81 3.60 -1.40
CA ASN A 367 15.78 4.66 -1.67
C ASN A 367 15.17 5.94 -2.25
N LEU A 368 13.94 5.87 -2.77
CA LEU A 368 13.20 7.00 -3.33
C LEU A 368 11.82 7.12 -2.69
N PHE A 369 11.21 8.30 -2.79
CA PHE A 369 9.84 8.50 -2.32
C PHE A 369 8.85 7.78 -3.24
N VAL A 370 8.91 8.06 -4.54
CA VAL A 370 8.32 7.23 -5.60
C VAL A 370 9.18 5.97 -5.75
N PRO A 371 8.63 4.75 -5.59
CA PRO A 371 9.43 3.53 -5.76
C PRO A 371 10.10 3.45 -7.15
N PRO A 372 11.37 3.02 -7.23
CA PRO A 372 12.12 2.91 -8.49
C PRO A 372 11.41 2.14 -9.60
N THR A 373 10.66 1.10 -9.22
CA THR A 373 9.96 0.19 -10.14
C THR A 373 8.49 0.54 -10.36
N PHE A 374 8.02 1.67 -9.80
CA PHE A 374 6.60 2.05 -9.82
C PHE A 374 6.06 2.31 -11.23
N VAL A 375 6.83 3.03 -12.05
CA VAL A 375 6.53 3.29 -13.47
C VAL A 375 7.78 3.08 -14.33
N GLN A 376 7.58 2.97 -15.63
CA GLN A 376 8.65 2.79 -16.62
C GLN A 376 8.40 3.65 -17.86
N ALA A 377 9.48 4.13 -18.48
CA ALA A 377 9.47 4.85 -19.76
C ALA A 377 10.67 4.41 -20.60
N ASP A 378 10.46 4.19 -21.90
CA ASP A 378 11.51 3.89 -22.87
C ASP A 378 12.50 2.78 -22.45
N GLY A 379 11.98 1.74 -21.79
CA GLY A 379 12.77 0.60 -21.32
C GLY A 379 13.57 0.84 -20.04
N LYS A 380 13.42 2.02 -19.40
CA LYS A 380 14.01 2.35 -18.10
C LYS A 380 12.94 2.41 -17.02
N ASN A 381 13.27 1.94 -15.83
CA ASN A 381 12.43 2.17 -14.66
C ASN A 381 12.59 3.61 -14.13
N PHE A 382 11.66 4.06 -13.29
CA PHE A 382 11.67 5.42 -12.75
C PHE A 382 12.95 5.75 -11.98
N GLY A 383 13.51 4.80 -11.22
CA GLY A 383 14.76 5.00 -10.48
C GLY A 383 15.97 5.29 -11.38
N GLU A 384 16.04 4.66 -12.55
CA GLU A 384 17.07 4.94 -13.56
C GLU A 384 16.93 6.36 -14.12
N LEU A 385 15.70 6.79 -14.43
CA LEU A 385 15.42 8.16 -14.88
C LEU A 385 15.82 9.19 -13.82
N VAL A 386 15.50 8.91 -12.54
CA VAL A 386 15.86 9.77 -11.40
C VAL A 386 17.37 9.86 -11.26
N LYS A 387 18.08 8.72 -11.36
CA LYS A 387 19.54 8.68 -11.26
C LYS A 387 20.21 9.59 -12.28
N GLU A 388 19.73 9.61 -13.52
CA GLU A 388 20.26 10.47 -14.58
C GLU A 388 20.13 11.97 -14.27
N LYS A 389 19.09 12.37 -13.52
CA LYS A 389 18.92 13.76 -13.07
C LYS A 389 19.66 14.03 -11.76
N LEU A 390 19.71 13.07 -10.84
CA LEU A 390 20.28 13.25 -9.51
C LEU A 390 21.79 13.49 -9.56
N VAL A 391 22.51 12.78 -10.42
CA VAL A 391 23.97 12.95 -10.56
C VAL A 391 24.38 14.35 -11.07
N THR A 392 23.44 15.16 -11.57
CA THR A 392 23.75 16.53 -12.00
C THR A 392 23.81 17.54 -10.85
N TYR A 393 23.35 17.18 -9.65
CA TYR A 393 23.37 18.07 -8.48
C TYR A 393 24.73 18.16 -7.80
N GLY A 394 25.53 17.08 -7.83
CA GLY A 394 26.84 17.07 -7.18
C GLY A 394 27.48 15.68 -7.13
N ASP A 395 28.79 15.65 -6.87
CA ASP A 395 29.60 14.44 -6.82
C ASP A 395 29.20 13.52 -5.65
N GLU A 396 28.55 14.06 -4.61
CA GLU A 396 27.97 13.30 -3.51
C GLU A 396 26.93 12.27 -3.97
N TRP A 397 26.32 12.46 -5.15
CA TRP A 397 25.37 11.51 -5.74
C TRP A 397 26.05 10.45 -6.62
N SER A 398 27.35 10.60 -6.90
CA SER A 398 28.11 9.59 -7.62
C SER A 398 28.09 8.26 -6.87
N ASN A 399 27.85 7.17 -7.60
CA ASN A 399 27.78 5.80 -7.09
C ASN A 399 26.66 5.52 -6.07
N VAL A 400 25.70 6.44 -5.89
CA VAL A 400 24.49 6.12 -5.13
C VAL A 400 23.64 5.12 -5.93
N ASN A 401 23.22 4.04 -5.27
CA ASN A 401 22.31 3.06 -5.84
C ASN A 401 20.87 3.37 -5.41
N LEU A 402 19.99 3.62 -6.38
CA LEU A 402 18.60 3.99 -6.12
C LEU A 402 17.62 2.83 -6.22
N ASP A 403 18.04 1.60 -6.54
CA ASP A 403 17.13 0.44 -6.57
C ASP A 403 16.45 0.22 -5.20
N ASP A 404 15.53 -0.73 -5.07
CA ASP A 404 15.05 -1.14 -3.74
C ASP A 404 15.75 -2.43 -3.28
N ALA A 405 15.56 -2.76 -2.00
CA ALA A 405 16.14 -3.91 -1.31
C ALA A 405 17.65 -3.83 -0.96
N GLN A 406 18.17 -2.61 -0.78
CA GLN A 406 19.56 -2.27 -0.45
C GLN A 406 19.66 -0.85 0.14
N ASP A 407 20.74 -0.57 0.86
CA ASP A 407 20.97 0.74 1.48
C ASP A 407 21.90 1.58 0.62
N GLY A 408 21.34 2.28 -0.37
CA GLY A 408 22.14 3.08 -1.30
C GLY A 408 22.50 4.49 -0.83
N LEU A 409 21.77 5.01 0.17
CA LEU A 409 21.99 6.35 0.73
C LEU A 409 22.95 6.33 1.92
N TYR A 410 23.05 5.27 2.72
CA TYR A 410 23.97 5.29 3.86
C TYR A 410 25.44 5.34 3.42
N ASN A 411 26.14 6.41 3.79
CA ASN A 411 27.55 6.61 3.52
C ASN A 411 28.17 7.56 4.56
N PRO A 412 28.84 7.04 5.61
CA PRO A 412 29.44 7.86 6.67
C PRO A 412 30.49 8.87 6.20
N GLU A 413 31.17 8.61 5.09
CA GLU A 413 32.18 9.54 4.55
C GLU A 413 31.50 10.75 3.90
N LYS A 414 30.49 10.51 3.06
CA LYS A 414 29.66 11.58 2.48
C LYS A 414 28.93 12.37 3.57
N ALA A 415 28.40 11.69 4.58
CA ALA A 415 27.75 12.33 5.72
C ALA A 415 28.67 13.34 6.42
N LYS A 416 29.92 12.94 6.70
CA LYS A 416 30.93 13.82 7.32
C LYS A 416 31.35 14.96 6.40
N ALA A 417 31.44 14.72 5.09
CA ALA A 417 31.78 15.74 4.11
C ALA A 417 30.69 16.82 4.03
N GLU A 418 29.42 16.43 3.91
CA GLU A 418 28.29 17.38 3.91
C GLU A 418 28.16 18.10 5.26
N PHE A 419 28.35 17.37 6.37
CA PHE A 419 28.33 18.00 7.68
C PHE A 419 29.43 19.05 7.85
N ALA A 420 30.62 18.86 7.28
CA ALA A 420 31.69 19.85 7.35
C ALA A 420 31.33 21.16 6.61
N LYS A 421 30.69 21.05 5.44
CA LYS A 421 30.14 22.21 4.70
C LYS A 421 29.07 22.91 5.54
N ALA A 422 28.08 22.14 6.02
CA ALA A 422 26.99 22.62 6.86
C ALA A 422 27.50 23.34 8.11
N LYS A 423 28.41 22.72 8.86
CA LYS A 423 28.94 23.25 10.12
C LYS A 423 29.60 24.61 9.92
N THR A 424 30.38 24.77 8.85
CA THR A 424 31.05 26.04 8.54
C THR A 424 30.05 27.14 8.22
N ALA A 425 29.05 26.85 7.37
CA ALA A 425 27.99 27.81 7.04
C ALA A 425 27.14 28.17 8.27
N LEU A 426 26.70 27.17 9.04
CA LEU A 426 25.85 27.35 10.21
C LEU A 426 26.56 28.10 11.34
N GLN A 427 27.85 27.85 11.57
CA GLN A 427 28.63 28.62 12.55
C GLN A 427 28.72 30.11 12.16
N ALA A 428 28.84 30.42 10.86
CA ALA A 428 28.81 31.80 10.38
C ALA A 428 27.45 32.47 10.60
N GLU A 429 26.35 31.69 10.62
CA GLU A 429 25.00 32.14 10.96
C GLU A 429 24.71 32.16 12.48
N GLY A 430 25.70 31.84 13.31
CA GLY A 430 25.62 31.87 14.77
C GLY A 430 24.99 30.62 15.40
N VAL A 431 24.81 29.53 14.65
CA VAL A 431 24.28 28.26 15.17
C VAL A 431 25.20 27.67 16.23
N LYS A 432 24.61 27.21 17.33
CA LYS A 432 25.30 26.49 18.40
C LYS A 432 25.18 24.98 18.20
N PHE A 433 26.27 24.30 18.53
CA PHE A 433 26.36 22.85 18.53
C PHE A 433 26.50 22.37 19.99
N PRO A 434 25.93 21.20 20.35
CA PRO A 434 25.23 20.29 19.46
C PRO A 434 23.84 20.80 19.04
N VAL A 435 23.44 20.45 17.81
CA VAL A 435 22.07 20.62 17.33
C VAL A 435 21.23 19.46 17.88
N HIS A 436 20.23 19.79 18.68
CA HIS A 436 19.29 18.86 19.27
C HIS A 436 18.09 18.64 18.33
N LEU A 437 17.78 17.38 18.01
CA LEU A 437 16.68 16.98 17.12
C LEU A 437 15.66 16.15 17.91
N ASP A 438 14.49 16.72 18.22
CA ASP A 438 13.42 16.00 18.90
C ASP A 438 12.68 15.09 17.92
N MET A 439 12.57 13.81 18.28
CA MET A 439 11.88 12.79 17.51
C MET A 439 10.84 12.07 18.38
N PRO A 440 9.53 12.33 18.20
CA PRO A 440 8.50 11.67 19.00
C PRO A 440 8.28 10.22 18.58
N VAL A 441 8.05 9.35 19.56
CA VAL A 441 7.75 7.95 19.36
C VAL A 441 6.72 7.44 20.35
N ASP A 442 5.83 6.56 19.89
CA ASP A 442 4.88 5.87 20.77
C ASP A 442 5.63 4.86 21.62
N GLN A 443 5.73 5.14 22.92
CA GLN A 443 6.46 4.31 23.87
C GLN A 443 5.87 2.91 24.04
N THR A 444 4.60 2.72 23.66
CA THR A 444 3.95 1.39 23.71
C THR A 444 4.32 0.53 22.51
N ASN A 445 4.84 1.13 21.44
CA ASN A 445 5.32 0.42 20.25
C ASN A 445 6.83 0.15 20.35
N THR A 446 7.19 -0.95 21.01
CA THR A 446 8.58 -1.33 21.27
C THR A 446 9.44 -1.42 20.00
N THR A 447 8.89 -1.91 18.90
CA THR A 447 9.58 -1.97 17.60
C THR A 447 9.89 -0.57 17.06
N LYS A 448 8.95 0.38 17.14
CA LYS A 448 9.22 1.78 16.76
C LYS A 448 10.27 2.42 17.67
N VAL A 449 10.21 2.19 18.98
CA VAL A 449 11.23 2.70 19.92
C VAL A 449 12.63 2.18 19.55
N GLN A 450 12.76 0.89 19.24
CA GLN A 450 14.04 0.30 18.80
C GLN A 450 14.54 0.90 17.48
N ARG A 451 13.63 1.11 16.52
CA ARG A 451 13.93 1.77 15.24
C ARG A 451 14.49 3.18 15.44
N VAL A 452 13.79 4.05 16.16
CA VAL A 452 14.25 5.44 16.39
C VAL A 452 15.55 5.48 17.21
N GLN A 453 15.75 4.53 18.13
CA GLN A 453 17.01 4.37 18.85
C GLN A 453 18.17 3.98 17.91
N SER A 454 17.92 3.14 16.91
CA SER A 454 18.91 2.79 15.88
C SER A 454 19.25 3.99 14.98
N LEU A 455 18.25 4.80 14.60
CA LEU A 455 18.48 6.07 13.89
C LEU A 455 19.38 7.01 14.72
N LYS A 456 19.04 7.23 16.00
CA LYS A 456 19.83 8.03 16.94
C LYS A 456 21.29 7.56 16.99
N GLN A 457 21.50 6.26 17.22
CA GLN A 457 22.84 5.68 17.30
C GLN A 457 23.65 5.87 16.01
N SER A 458 23.01 5.70 14.85
CA SER A 458 23.66 5.84 13.55
C SER A 458 24.15 7.26 13.30
N LEU A 459 23.28 8.24 13.55
CA LEU A 459 23.60 9.67 13.36
C LEU A 459 24.65 10.15 14.36
N GLU A 460 24.52 9.81 15.64
CA GLU A 460 25.45 10.22 16.69
C GLU A 460 26.82 9.57 16.53
N ALA A 461 26.89 8.30 16.09
CA ALA A 461 28.15 7.65 15.79
C ALA A 461 28.84 8.24 14.56
N THR A 462 28.07 8.65 13.54
CA THR A 462 28.62 9.18 12.29
C THR A 462 29.05 10.64 12.41
N LEU A 463 28.21 11.48 13.01
CA LEU A 463 28.38 12.94 13.07
C LEU A 463 29.01 13.41 14.40
N GLY A 464 28.95 12.59 15.45
CA GLY A 464 29.47 12.91 16.79
C GLY A 464 28.45 13.68 17.65
N THR A 465 28.36 13.32 18.92
CA THR A 465 27.41 13.94 19.88
C THR A 465 27.72 15.39 20.22
N ASP A 466 28.95 15.85 20.00
CA ASP A 466 29.31 17.27 20.11
C ASP A 466 28.71 18.12 18.98
N ASN A 467 28.14 17.47 17.95
CA ASN A 467 27.59 18.09 16.76
C ASN A 467 26.08 17.86 16.65
N VAL A 468 25.62 16.61 16.73
CA VAL A 468 24.19 16.29 16.56
C VAL A 468 23.78 15.34 17.67
N VAL A 469 22.65 15.65 18.31
CA VAL A 469 22.01 14.81 19.31
C VAL A 469 20.57 14.57 18.89
N VAL A 470 20.14 13.30 18.82
CA VAL A 470 18.74 12.95 18.55
C VAL A 470 18.05 12.68 19.87
N ASP A 471 17.11 13.53 20.24
CA ASP A 471 16.34 13.45 21.47
C ASP A 471 15.03 12.70 21.23
N ILE A 472 14.97 11.44 21.67
CA ILE A 472 13.78 10.61 21.51
C ILE A 472 12.74 11.01 22.55
N GLN A 473 11.61 11.57 22.10
CA GLN A 473 10.48 11.93 22.94
C GLN A 473 9.53 10.73 23.03
N GLN A 474 9.69 9.90 24.07
CA GLN A 474 8.81 8.75 24.31
C GLN A 474 7.49 9.21 24.94
N LEU A 475 6.39 9.08 24.19
CA LEU A 475 5.07 9.59 24.55
C LEU A 475 4.01 8.49 24.45
N GLN A 476 2.82 8.72 25.01
CA GLN A 476 1.67 7.86 24.77
C GLN A 476 1.21 7.95 23.31
N LYS A 477 0.58 6.89 22.78
CA LYS A 477 0.08 6.83 21.40
C LYS A 477 -0.73 8.07 21.01
N ASP A 478 -1.72 8.45 21.82
CA ASP A 478 -2.60 9.58 21.52
C ASP A 478 -1.82 10.91 21.48
N ASP A 479 -0.84 11.10 22.37
CA ASP A 479 0.01 12.30 22.36
C ASP A 479 0.85 12.38 21.08
N VAL A 480 1.47 11.26 20.65
CA VAL A 480 2.22 11.20 19.39
C VAL A 480 1.33 11.54 18.21
N LEU A 481 0.15 10.93 18.13
CA LEU A 481 -0.77 11.16 17.03
C LEU A 481 -1.24 12.62 17.00
N ASN A 482 -1.55 13.22 18.15
CA ASN A 482 -2.01 14.61 18.24
C ASN A 482 -0.96 15.65 17.86
N ILE A 483 0.34 15.33 18.00
CA ILE A 483 1.44 16.22 17.58
C ILE A 483 2.04 15.87 16.23
N THR A 484 1.47 14.86 15.55
CA THR A 484 1.88 14.43 14.21
C THR A 484 0.65 14.30 13.32
N TYR A 485 0.23 13.07 13.00
CA TYR A 485 -0.79 12.74 12.02
C TYR A 485 -2.16 13.42 12.24
N PHE A 486 -2.58 13.64 13.49
CA PHE A 486 -3.85 14.28 13.86
C PHE A 486 -3.71 15.74 14.30
N ALA A 487 -2.53 16.36 14.15
CA ALA A 487 -2.40 17.78 14.40
C ALA A 487 -3.35 18.57 13.48
N GLU A 488 -4.17 19.47 14.04
CA GLU A 488 -5.17 20.21 13.23
C GLU A 488 -4.52 21.25 12.30
N THR A 489 -3.38 21.80 12.70
CA THR A 489 -2.65 22.87 12.01
C THR A 489 -1.15 22.65 12.12
N ALA A 490 -0.35 23.31 11.28
CA ALA A 490 1.12 23.25 11.37
C ALA A 490 1.67 23.64 12.74
N ALA A 491 0.98 24.52 13.48
CA ALA A 491 1.40 24.87 14.83
C ALA A 491 1.35 23.70 15.82
N GLY A 492 0.53 22.68 15.54
CA GLY A 492 0.42 21.45 16.34
C GLY A 492 1.50 20.41 16.03
N GLU A 493 2.22 20.54 14.91
CA GLU A 493 3.31 19.64 14.52
C GLU A 493 4.54 19.92 15.40
N ASP A 494 4.68 19.18 16.51
CA ASP A 494 5.66 19.42 17.58
C ASP A 494 6.82 18.41 17.57
N TRP A 495 7.65 18.48 16.53
CA TRP A 495 8.78 17.59 16.29
C TRP A 495 9.78 18.24 15.33
N ASP A 496 11.06 17.85 15.38
CA ASP A 496 12.07 18.30 14.43
C ASP A 496 12.22 17.31 13.26
N ILE A 497 12.27 16.02 13.60
CA ILE A 497 12.23 14.91 12.65
C ILE A 497 11.20 13.86 13.10
N SER A 498 10.56 13.18 12.17
CA SER A 498 9.51 12.20 12.49
C SER A 498 9.48 11.06 11.48
N ASP A 499 9.38 9.82 11.96
CA ASP A 499 9.17 8.62 11.12
C ASP A 499 7.69 8.18 11.08
N ASN A 500 6.77 9.07 11.49
CA ASN A 500 5.33 8.81 11.51
C ASN A 500 4.63 9.17 10.20
N VAL A 501 5.39 9.28 9.11
CA VAL A 501 4.87 9.60 7.78
C VAL A 501 5.18 8.50 6.78
N GLY A 502 4.25 8.28 5.86
CA GLY A 502 4.40 7.35 4.76
C GLY A 502 3.20 7.41 3.83
N TRP A 503 3.43 7.06 2.57
CA TRP A 503 2.43 7.17 1.52
C TRP A 503 2.32 5.88 0.73
N ALA A 504 1.09 5.48 0.41
CA ALA A 504 0.78 4.46 -0.57
C ALA A 504 0.03 5.15 -1.73
N PRO A 505 0.30 4.80 -2.99
CA PRO A 505 -0.20 5.53 -4.14
C PRO A 505 -1.66 5.18 -4.43
N ASP A 506 -2.44 6.19 -4.81
CA ASP A 506 -3.85 6.01 -5.17
C ASP A 506 -4.06 5.62 -6.63
N PHE A 507 -3.11 6.00 -7.50
CA PHE A 507 -3.15 5.74 -8.94
C PHE A 507 -1.74 5.61 -9.52
N ALA A 508 -1.63 5.03 -10.71
CA ALA A 508 -0.35 4.64 -11.33
C ALA A 508 0.36 5.81 -12.05
N ASP A 509 0.69 6.88 -11.33
CA ASP A 509 1.46 8.03 -11.83
C ASP A 509 2.32 8.63 -10.72
N PRO A 510 3.58 9.05 -10.97
CA PRO A 510 4.43 9.62 -9.93
C PRO A 510 3.81 10.80 -9.18
N SER A 511 2.87 11.53 -9.78
CA SER A 511 2.16 12.64 -9.14
C SER A 511 1.42 12.22 -7.87
N THR A 512 1.01 10.96 -7.74
CA THR A 512 0.36 10.47 -6.51
C THR A 512 1.24 10.63 -5.26
N TYR A 513 2.57 10.60 -5.41
CA TYR A 513 3.49 10.88 -4.31
C TYR A 513 3.91 12.34 -4.27
N LEU A 514 4.22 12.92 -5.44
CA LEU A 514 4.92 14.20 -5.53
C LEU A 514 3.97 15.41 -5.35
N ASP A 515 2.69 15.28 -5.68
CA ASP A 515 1.75 16.39 -5.57
C ASP A 515 1.36 16.71 -4.11
N ILE A 516 1.41 15.72 -3.21
CA ILE A 516 0.89 15.86 -1.84
C ILE A 516 1.71 16.82 -0.97
N ILE A 517 2.93 17.16 -1.41
CA ILE A 517 3.84 18.06 -0.71
C ILE A 517 4.08 19.38 -1.46
N LYS A 518 3.24 19.72 -2.46
CA LYS A 518 3.27 21.04 -3.11
C LYS A 518 2.97 22.14 -2.08
N PRO A 519 3.80 23.18 -1.92
CA PRO A 519 3.56 24.24 -0.95
C PRO A 519 2.25 25.02 -1.18
N SER A 520 1.72 25.12 -2.39
CA SER A 520 0.48 25.87 -2.65
C SER A 520 -0.82 25.13 -2.30
N VAL A 521 -0.86 23.81 -2.50
CA VAL A 521 -2.11 23.01 -2.42
C VAL A 521 -1.93 21.59 -1.87
N GLY A 522 -0.69 21.18 -1.58
CA GLY A 522 -0.39 19.83 -1.09
C GLY A 522 -1.03 19.59 0.28
N GLU A 523 -1.86 18.56 0.38
CA GLU A 523 -2.62 18.27 1.60
C GLU A 523 -1.74 17.75 2.76
N ASN A 524 -0.51 17.34 2.47
CA ASN A 524 0.39 16.66 3.40
C ASN A 524 1.63 17.49 3.78
N THR A 525 1.78 18.73 3.31
CA THR A 525 2.93 19.59 3.69
C THR A 525 3.03 19.76 5.20
N LYS A 526 1.90 19.85 5.88
CA LYS A 526 1.83 19.99 7.35
C LYS A 526 2.46 18.77 8.03
N THR A 527 1.96 17.60 7.71
CA THR A 527 2.38 16.35 8.38
C THR A 527 3.78 15.90 7.97
N TYR A 528 4.25 16.24 6.77
CA TYR A 528 5.56 15.81 6.26
C TYR A 528 6.67 16.84 6.49
N LEU A 529 6.32 18.14 6.52
CA LEU A 529 7.28 19.25 6.51
C LEU A 529 6.98 20.32 7.57
N GLY A 530 5.86 20.23 8.30
CA GLY A 530 5.54 21.11 9.42
C GLY A 530 5.02 22.50 9.04
N PHE A 531 4.42 22.67 7.86
CA PHE A 531 3.76 23.92 7.47
C PHE A 531 2.47 23.69 6.67
N ASP A 532 1.49 24.59 6.84
CA ASP A 532 0.22 24.51 6.10
C ASP A 532 0.41 24.97 4.65
N SER A 533 -0.10 24.21 3.69
CA SER A 533 -0.06 24.58 2.27
C SER A 533 -0.94 25.81 1.98
N GLY A 534 -0.67 26.48 0.87
CA GLY A 534 -1.33 27.73 0.49
C GLY A 534 -0.89 28.95 1.32
N THR A 535 0.01 28.73 2.29
CA THR A 535 0.64 29.82 3.04
C THR A 535 1.90 30.28 2.32
N ASN A 536 2.17 31.60 2.32
CA ASN A 536 3.43 32.16 1.82
C ASN A 536 4.56 31.89 2.85
N ASN A 537 4.89 30.61 3.05
CA ASN A 537 5.76 30.15 4.11
C ASN A 537 7.24 30.46 3.78
N ALA A 538 7.90 31.22 4.68
CA ALA A 538 9.28 31.65 4.46
C ALA A 538 10.28 30.49 4.49
N ALA A 539 10.06 29.49 5.35
CA ALA A 539 10.92 28.30 5.42
C ALA A 539 10.79 27.46 4.14
N ALA A 540 9.57 27.26 3.64
CA ALA A 540 9.32 26.54 2.39
C ALA A 540 10.03 27.21 1.20
N LYS A 541 9.97 28.54 1.13
CA LYS A 541 10.71 29.32 0.13
C LYS A 541 12.23 29.18 0.28
N GLN A 542 12.74 29.27 1.51
CA GLN A 542 14.17 29.16 1.79
C GLN A 542 14.74 27.81 1.37
N VAL A 543 13.99 26.72 1.54
CA VAL A 543 14.43 25.37 1.12
C VAL A 543 14.13 25.06 -0.35
N GLY A 544 13.55 26.00 -1.10
CA GLY A 544 13.32 25.88 -2.55
C GLY A 544 12.07 25.08 -2.94
N LEU A 545 11.07 24.91 -2.06
CA LEU A 545 9.85 24.15 -2.41
C LEU A 545 9.02 24.81 -3.52
N GLU A 546 9.18 26.12 -3.77
CA GLU A 546 8.58 26.79 -4.94
C GLU A 546 9.16 26.26 -6.26
N ASP A 547 10.46 25.97 -6.32
CA ASP A 547 11.10 25.37 -7.50
C ASP A 547 10.64 23.93 -7.70
N TYR A 548 10.54 23.16 -6.61
CA TYR A 548 9.96 21.82 -6.64
C TYR A 548 8.54 21.82 -7.18
N GLU A 549 7.67 22.71 -6.67
CA GLU A 549 6.29 22.81 -7.14
C GLU A 549 6.23 23.09 -8.63
N LYS A 550 7.05 24.02 -9.11
CA LYS A 550 7.12 24.34 -10.53
C LYS A 550 7.48 23.11 -11.36
N MET A 551 8.48 22.32 -10.93
CA MET A 551 8.85 21.07 -11.63
C MET A 551 7.70 20.06 -11.66
N VAL A 552 6.99 19.90 -10.54
CA VAL A 552 5.84 18.99 -10.41
C VAL A 552 4.67 19.44 -11.29
N VAL A 553 4.36 20.74 -11.32
CA VAL A 553 3.31 21.32 -12.17
C VAL A 553 3.67 21.17 -13.66
N GLU A 554 4.90 21.50 -14.06
CA GLU A 554 5.37 21.33 -15.44
C GLU A 554 5.35 19.87 -15.90
N ALA A 555 5.58 18.91 -14.99
CA ALA A 555 5.40 17.49 -15.24
C ALA A 555 3.92 17.14 -15.42
N GLY A 556 3.06 17.67 -14.53
CA GLY A 556 1.60 17.53 -14.57
C GLY A 556 0.95 18.02 -15.86
N GLU A 557 1.48 19.11 -16.44
CA GLU A 557 1.03 19.70 -17.71
C GLU A 557 1.39 18.87 -18.95
N GLU A 558 2.39 17.98 -18.85
CA GLU A 558 2.69 17.03 -19.92
C GLU A 558 1.67 15.89 -19.88
N VAL A 559 0.69 15.98 -20.77
CA VAL A 559 -0.42 15.02 -20.92
C VAL A 559 -0.38 14.27 -22.25
N SER A 560 0.55 14.62 -23.15
CA SER A 560 0.61 14.09 -24.51
C SER A 560 1.63 12.98 -24.68
N ASP A 561 2.71 13.01 -23.89
CA ASP A 561 3.80 12.04 -23.93
C ASP A 561 4.11 11.53 -22.51
N VAL A 562 3.77 10.27 -22.26
CA VAL A 562 3.96 9.64 -20.95
C VAL A 562 5.43 9.47 -20.58
N SER A 563 6.30 9.20 -21.56
CA SER A 563 7.75 9.06 -21.31
C SER A 563 8.32 10.39 -20.85
N LYS A 564 8.01 11.47 -21.57
CA LYS A 564 8.43 12.82 -21.21
C LYS A 564 7.83 13.30 -19.88
N ARG A 565 6.57 12.94 -19.58
CA ARG A 565 5.94 13.19 -18.28
C ARG A 565 6.75 12.55 -17.14
N TYR A 566 7.10 11.27 -17.28
CA TYR A 566 7.88 10.56 -16.27
C TYR A 566 9.32 11.07 -16.15
N GLU A 567 9.96 11.51 -17.24
CA GLU A 567 11.26 12.19 -17.17
C GLU A 567 11.21 13.50 -16.37
N LYS A 568 10.14 14.29 -16.52
CA LYS A 568 9.94 15.52 -15.75
C LYS A 568 9.69 15.22 -14.26
N TYR A 569 8.85 14.23 -13.96
CA TYR A 569 8.67 13.79 -12.57
C TYR A 569 9.94 13.21 -11.96
N ALA A 570 10.76 12.52 -12.75
CA ALA A 570 12.05 12.02 -12.31
C ALA A 570 13.00 13.17 -11.93
N ALA A 571 12.94 14.30 -12.63
CA ALA A 571 13.66 15.51 -12.24
C ALA A 571 13.16 16.09 -10.91
N ALA A 572 11.83 16.12 -10.69
CA ALA A 572 11.24 16.58 -9.43
C ALA A 572 11.59 15.64 -8.25
N GLN A 573 11.56 14.33 -8.46
CA GLN A 573 12.02 13.34 -7.47
C GLN A 573 13.52 13.49 -7.19
N ALA A 574 14.35 13.72 -8.21
CA ALA A 574 15.78 13.96 -8.02
C ALA A 574 16.04 15.22 -7.19
N TRP A 575 15.31 16.31 -7.44
CA TRP A 575 15.34 17.50 -6.58
C TRP A 575 14.97 17.16 -5.14
N LEU A 576 13.90 16.39 -4.93
CA LEU A 576 13.44 16.02 -3.59
C LEU A 576 14.49 15.19 -2.84
N THR A 577 15.08 14.19 -3.51
CA THR A 577 16.17 13.38 -2.96
C THR A 577 17.39 14.26 -2.63
N ASP A 578 17.76 15.16 -3.53
CA ASP A 578 18.88 16.10 -3.32
C ASP A 578 18.64 17.06 -2.15
N SER A 579 17.40 17.54 -1.99
CA SER A 579 17.01 18.44 -0.90
C SER A 579 17.13 17.82 0.49
N ALA A 580 17.08 16.47 0.57
CA ALA A 580 17.01 15.68 1.80
C ALA A 580 15.90 16.12 2.79
N LEU A 581 14.83 16.74 2.30
CA LEU A 581 13.68 17.12 3.13
C LEU A 581 12.92 15.89 3.65
N LEU A 582 12.83 14.86 2.81
CA LEU A 582 12.23 13.57 3.12
C LEU A 582 13.27 12.48 2.88
N ILE A 583 13.50 11.63 3.87
CA ILE A 583 14.48 10.54 3.79
C ILE A 583 13.73 9.20 3.74
N PRO A 584 13.69 8.51 2.58
CA PRO A 584 13.06 7.20 2.47
C PRO A 584 13.71 6.16 3.37
N THR A 585 12.86 5.37 4.04
CA THR A 585 13.28 4.32 4.96
C THR A 585 12.89 2.95 4.42
N THR A 586 11.60 2.62 4.46
CA THR A 586 11.14 1.26 4.20
C THR A 586 9.82 1.22 3.44
N SER A 587 9.56 0.09 2.77
CA SER A 587 8.23 -0.33 2.32
C SER A 587 7.39 -0.88 3.46
N LYS A 588 6.09 -1.10 3.23
CA LYS A 588 5.22 -1.79 4.20
C LYS A 588 5.53 -3.28 4.22
N THR A 589 5.79 -3.85 3.05
CA THR A 589 6.06 -5.29 2.85
C THR A 589 7.54 -5.50 2.47
N GLY A 590 7.92 -6.68 1.99
CA GLY A 590 9.31 -7.15 2.04
C GLY A 590 9.61 -7.94 3.32
N ARG A 591 8.59 -8.60 3.89
CA ARG A 591 8.63 -9.22 5.23
C ARG A 591 8.89 -10.72 5.14
N PRO A 592 9.62 -11.31 6.10
CA PRO A 592 9.83 -12.76 6.15
C PRO A 592 8.53 -13.48 6.46
N MET A 593 8.31 -14.61 5.79
CA MET A 593 7.11 -15.42 5.93
C MET A 593 7.37 -16.90 5.68
N LEU A 594 6.49 -17.73 6.23
CA LEU A 594 6.25 -19.09 5.78
C LEU A 594 4.98 -19.11 4.93
N SER A 595 4.93 -19.98 3.91
CA SER A 595 3.80 -20.03 2.99
C SER A 595 3.61 -21.38 2.36
N LYS A 596 2.35 -21.72 2.08
CA LYS A 596 1.94 -22.80 1.18
C LYS A 596 1.31 -22.27 -0.11
N MET A 597 1.41 -20.97 -0.37
CA MET A 597 0.94 -20.36 -1.61
C MET A 597 1.94 -20.64 -2.73
N VAL A 598 1.45 -21.02 -3.91
CA VAL A 598 2.32 -21.10 -5.09
C VAL A 598 2.84 -19.68 -5.38
N PRO A 599 4.18 -19.45 -5.38
CA PRO A 599 4.71 -18.09 -5.48
C PRO A 599 4.28 -17.35 -6.75
N PHE A 600 4.07 -16.04 -6.62
CA PHE A 600 3.73 -15.13 -7.73
C PHE A 600 2.46 -15.50 -8.51
N THR A 601 1.49 -16.15 -7.86
CA THR A 601 0.16 -16.42 -8.43
C THR A 601 -0.86 -15.32 -8.14
N LEU A 602 -0.68 -14.56 -7.04
CA LEU A 602 -1.56 -13.46 -6.66
C LEU A 602 -1.59 -12.35 -7.73
N PRO A 603 -2.72 -11.63 -7.87
CA PRO A 603 -2.77 -10.39 -8.62
C PRO A 603 -1.81 -9.38 -8.00
N PHE A 604 -1.05 -8.68 -8.82
CA PHE A 604 -0.08 -7.68 -8.37
C PHE A 604 -0.49 -6.32 -8.88
N ALA A 605 -0.54 -5.32 -8.01
CA ALA A 605 -0.67 -3.93 -8.42
C ALA A 605 0.11 -3.03 -7.46
N TYR A 606 0.58 -1.90 -7.98
CA TYR A 606 1.17 -0.87 -7.14
C TYR A 606 0.13 0.13 -6.63
N SER A 607 -1.03 0.25 -7.26
CA SER A 607 -2.12 1.15 -6.85
C SER A 607 -3.46 0.45 -7.04
N GLY A 608 -4.50 0.95 -6.40
CA GLY A 608 -5.84 0.37 -6.52
C GLY A 608 -6.13 -0.70 -5.46
N ASN A 609 -7.40 -1.10 -5.38
CA ASN A 609 -7.84 -2.11 -4.42
C ASN A 609 -7.77 -3.54 -5.00
N LYS A 610 -7.31 -3.69 -6.25
CA LYS A 610 -7.37 -4.92 -7.05
C LYS A 610 -6.00 -5.55 -7.39
N GLY A 611 -4.97 -5.24 -6.62
CA GLY A 611 -3.71 -6.00 -6.58
C GLY A 611 -2.84 -5.55 -5.41
N THR A 612 -2.25 -6.48 -4.67
CA THR A 612 -1.37 -6.15 -3.53
C THR A 612 -0.25 -7.17 -3.41
N SER A 613 0.84 -6.81 -2.73
CA SER A 613 1.96 -7.73 -2.48
C SER A 613 1.71 -8.71 -1.33
N GLU A 614 0.55 -8.61 -0.65
CA GLU A 614 0.10 -9.52 0.40
C GLU A 614 -1.13 -10.30 -0.08
N ALA A 615 -1.46 -11.42 0.58
CA ALA A 615 -2.61 -12.23 0.20
C ALA A 615 -3.91 -11.57 0.69
N LEU A 616 -4.30 -10.47 0.03
CA LEU A 616 -5.56 -9.76 0.27
C LEU A 616 -6.57 -10.02 -0.85
N LEU A 617 -6.11 -10.41 -2.04
CA LEU A 617 -6.97 -10.77 -3.17
C LEU A 617 -6.70 -12.21 -3.60
N TYR A 618 -7.74 -13.02 -3.62
CA TYR A 618 -7.58 -14.46 -3.72
C TYR A 618 -7.87 -15.03 -5.11
N LYS A 619 -8.26 -14.18 -6.07
CA LYS A 619 -8.33 -14.56 -7.49
C LYS A 619 -6.93 -14.96 -7.96
N TYR A 620 -6.80 -16.02 -8.76
CA TYR A 620 -5.53 -16.65 -9.18
C TYR A 620 -4.69 -17.34 -8.09
N LEU A 621 -4.96 -17.12 -6.80
CA LEU A 621 -4.20 -17.76 -5.73
C LEU A 621 -4.31 -19.28 -5.82
N ASP A 622 -3.17 -19.95 -5.97
CA ASP A 622 -3.08 -21.41 -5.89
C ASP A 622 -2.24 -21.84 -4.68
N LEU A 623 -2.51 -23.05 -4.20
CA LEU A 623 -1.89 -23.63 -3.02
C LEU A 623 -1.12 -24.91 -3.36
N GLN A 624 -0.02 -25.13 -2.65
CA GLN A 624 0.77 -26.36 -2.65
C GLN A 624 0.73 -27.03 -1.28
N ASP A 625 0.90 -28.36 -1.24
CA ASP A 625 0.75 -29.12 0.01
C ASP A 625 1.83 -28.79 1.05
N LYS A 626 3.05 -28.53 0.58
CA LYS A 626 4.23 -28.30 1.42
C LYS A 626 4.58 -26.82 1.48
N PRO A 627 5.16 -26.35 2.61
CA PRO A 627 5.74 -25.01 2.67
C PRO A 627 6.70 -24.75 1.51
N VAL A 628 6.56 -23.59 0.88
CA VAL A 628 7.45 -23.11 -0.18
C VAL A 628 8.88 -23.07 0.35
N THR A 629 9.81 -23.60 -0.42
CA THR A 629 11.24 -23.49 -0.12
C THR A 629 11.84 -22.22 -0.73
N THR A 630 12.93 -21.73 -0.17
CA THR A 630 13.69 -20.59 -0.70
C THR A 630 14.14 -20.83 -2.14
N GLU A 631 14.51 -22.08 -2.48
CA GLU A 631 14.88 -22.46 -3.85
C GLU A 631 13.69 -22.40 -4.82
N GLU A 632 12.52 -22.93 -4.41
CA GLU A 632 11.30 -22.84 -5.21
C GLU A 632 10.87 -21.39 -5.42
N TYR A 633 10.95 -20.56 -4.37
CA TYR A 633 10.60 -19.15 -4.45
C TYR A 633 11.54 -18.39 -5.40
N GLN A 634 12.85 -18.60 -5.30
CA GLN A 634 13.84 -17.96 -6.18
C GLN A 634 13.63 -18.37 -7.65
N LYS A 635 13.44 -19.67 -7.92
CA LYS A 635 13.13 -20.16 -9.27
C LYS A 635 11.84 -19.57 -9.82
N ALA A 636 10.80 -19.48 -8.99
CA ALA A 636 9.54 -18.86 -9.38
C ALA A 636 9.70 -17.36 -9.62
N GLN A 637 10.52 -16.67 -8.84
CA GLN A 637 10.81 -15.24 -9.00
C GLN A 637 11.54 -14.95 -10.31
N GLU A 638 12.61 -15.71 -10.61
CA GLU A 638 13.35 -15.56 -11.87
C GLU A 638 12.45 -15.80 -13.09
N LYS A 639 11.58 -16.80 -13.02
CA LYS A 639 10.60 -17.08 -14.06
C LYS A 639 9.58 -15.94 -14.17
N TRP A 640 9.01 -15.51 -13.06
CA TRP A 640 8.01 -14.46 -13.01
C TRP A 640 8.55 -13.13 -13.53
N LEU A 641 9.80 -12.76 -13.21
CA LEU A 641 10.43 -11.53 -13.71
C LEU A 641 10.58 -11.53 -15.24
N LYS A 642 10.97 -12.66 -15.83
CA LYS A 642 11.07 -12.81 -17.30
C LYS A 642 9.70 -12.71 -17.97
N GLU A 643 8.71 -13.44 -17.44
CA GLU A 643 7.34 -13.39 -17.97
C GLU A 643 6.70 -12.02 -17.78
N LYS A 644 6.99 -11.33 -16.67
CA LYS A 644 6.54 -9.96 -16.39
C LYS A 644 7.06 -8.98 -17.43
N GLU A 645 8.35 -9.04 -17.76
CA GLU A 645 8.94 -8.15 -18.77
C GLU A 645 8.24 -8.31 -20.13
N GLU A 646 8.07 -9.55 -20.59
CA GLU A 646 7.39 -9.86 -21.85
C GLU A 646 5.91 -9.44 -21.82
N SER A 647 5.20 -9.74 -20.73
CA SER A 647 3.79 -9.40 -20.54
C SER A 647 3.57 -7.88 -20.52
N ASN A 648 4.40 -7.15 -19.77
CA ASN A 648 4.28 -5.71 -19.62
C ASN A 648 4.58 -4.99 -20.95
N LYS A 649 5.59 -5.45 -21.70
CA LYS A 649 5.88 -4.93 -23.04
C LYS A 649 4.68 -5.12 -23.97
N LYS A 650 4.09 -6.32 -23.99
CA LYS A 650 2.90 -6.59 -24.80
C LYS A 650 1.71 -5.72 -24.38
N ALA A 651 1.45 -5.58 -23.07
CA ALA A 651 0.38 -4.74 -22.57
C ALA A 651 0.55 -3.27 -22.99
N GLN A 652 1.79 -2.75 -22.97
CA GLN A 652 2.10 -1.41 -23.46
C GLN A 652 1.84 -1.26 -24.97
N GLU A 653 2.23 -2.23 -25.78
CA GLU A 653 1.94 -2.24 -27.23
C GLU A 653 0.43 -2.35 -27.52
N ASP A 654 -0.29 -3.14 -26.72
CA ASP A 654 -1.73 -3.33 -26.85
C ASP A 654 -2.52 -2.08 -26.42
N LEU A 655 -2.06 -1.31 -25.44
CA LEU A 655 -2.67 -0.04 -25.01
C LEU A 655 -2.88 0.94 -26.17
N ALA A 656 -1.93 1.01 -27.11
CA ALA A 656 -2.04 1.87 -28.29
C ALA A 656 -3.23 1.50 -29.20
N LYS A 657 -3.66 0.22 -29.19
CA LYS A 657 -4.79 -0.27 -30.00
C LYS A 657 -6.15 0.18 -29.45
N HIS A 658 -6.19 0.59 -28.18
CA HIS A 658 -7.40 1.13 -27.57
C HIS A 658 -7.65 2.59 -27.96
N VAL A 659 -6.67 3.31 -28.52
CA VAL A 659 -6.86 4.69 -29.01
C VAL A 659 -7.56 4.68 -30.37
N LYS A 660 -8.75 5.26 -30.45
CA LYS A 660 -9.62 5.26 -31.65
C LYS A 660 -9.91 6.68 -32.17
#